data_AF-A0A9P5SU83-F1
#
_entry.id   AF-A0A9P5SU83-F1
#
_cell.length_a   1.000
_cell.length_b   1.000
_cell.length_c   1.000
_cell.angle_alpha   90.00
_cell.angle_beta   90.00
_cell.angle_gamma   90.00
#
_symmetry.space_group_name_H-M   'P 1'
#
loop_
_entity.id
_entity.type
_entity.pdbx_description
1 polymer ?
#
loop_
_entity_poly.entity_id
_entity_poly.type
_entity_poly.pdbx_seq_one_letter_code
_entity_poly.pdbx_strand_id
1 'polypeptide(L)'
;MDGDEAAMDDEEQMDSEAAMDEDDEEDEESDEERTPTIEALKALLNRLSGLSNDDGLRLLEIARKKLYTESNKGAKVLLIHIVQATLEATDADGRGPIEDLLNQLQADSTEVRVQVYDTISYIVKIDKLPRQSLSDINTIRGLITTSIAGLKDRHHRIRSAVLQLISHLAPALKVAKVPISQSTTGPKAGYSQHDIQVIVSNYVTDPEPRVRKNALKALLDLHRQGFKLGLLMYDVAILALDDDYQEVRLQGLELIFILSGIYPNQTVQNPHGTALQALRLVDDAFVRICDAVTDSVMLVRAKACSYLGKFRSVGYSFLSQTFSKQIMARLKVDVAPKNLAAGPAQKLAQKAKLIATPEGDQDVTAQTVKLLDSGACGAFVHGLEDEFQEVRSAAITSICELCMHNPEFSLLAVDYLVDMFMDDIDHVRLNALTSLCKIGNKAPITFDTEQLQIALGVLEDADKDVREATHRMLEVITMATQDGMTSFLESLASNMRRFSEDQLSIYQCIRAVGRRHGPFVEVLVPEILHLDKMFLPIEENVEDMLYGGHLILIFNAAIPNPIILKQLPKYAFKHYTYLRDKYPNCFPEPTEIPCPGTQPLRDLAAALTMTIVKPNTSDMDVDIASRHKGSRRTAPQSAAVSSAYETTIAAMRVQTEEDAETFYENVLHNMDRIHLLARQRGSNNRVMLRQQIAACQRDLHYITNVHVKQARAAEFASMYLDCYDILVQIKDTCSSPSFIMMAPILSAQLFRLSYYMDHGFLGLDPTAKVSVGHFRVLANLVWFFGMVQKRSHGGSSVNSSQRDMGMTKEYLQSMLQQAIKRVSDLQFQMDQPEVDQDRIQRHRVMLGDLRIAMLKAFNSPTTVEIIKLMGSIVKFVPMEIDVRHLRLHRISAEITRPIMNRDVPLEVHSTFPFMVPVEGIIHHVRDTQGVAVQVTFPGNVVRYYYPPKDHFTVIEDDVDRDDDDLENEIMDDLVPSRTYRLRTSIEIFPDAAWGTVTPTDLRFTLTRAFQPDLVGHDEFICRFAEEITFQNRQQEQARLLQGGVGGIRSGSSGSNALATNLSSTASFMLSRVATSTNSSPSGGSSSGLSLSSSQQNQSTLEISKSTTYYVSRKAPFEGLGTTL
;
A
#
# COMPACT_ATOMS: atom_id res chain seq x y z
N MET A 1 -19.39 45.67 41.31
CA MET A 1 -18.50 46.80 41.03
C MET A 1 -17.23 46.28 40.42
N ASP A 2 -17.08 46.10 39.11
CA ASP A 2 -17.96 45.97 37.94
C ASP A 2 -16.99 45.97 36.74
N GLY A 3 -17.30 45.21 35.68
CA GLY A 3 -16.67 45.33 34.35
C GLY A 3 -15.62 44.25 34.06
N ASP A 4 -15.92 43.03 33.61
CA ASP A 4 -16.67 42.51 32.43
C ASP A 4 -15.96 42.59 31.06
N GLU A 5 -16.19 41.49 30.30
CA GLU A 5 -15.93 41.15 28.87
C GLU A 5 -14.55 40.61 28.47
N ALA A 6 -14.37 39.57 27.64
CA ALA A 6 -15.17 38.45 27.08
C ALA A 6 -14.13 37.60 26.28
N ALA A 7 -13.95 36.30 26.55
CA ALA A 7 -14.51 35.15 25.83
C ALA A 7 -14.44 35.18 24.29
N MET A 8 -13.58 34.35 23.69
CA MET A 8 -13.90 33.53 22.51
C MET A 8 -12.88 32.39 22.34
N ASP A 9 -13.44 31.18 22.31
CA ASP A 9 -12.84 29.91 21.90
C ASP A 9 -12.76 29.80 20.36
N ASP A 10 -12.03 28.76 19.91
CA ASP A 10 -12.26 27.91 18.74
C ASP A 10 -11.26 27.94 17.54
N GLU A 11 -10.86 26.72 17.18
CA GLU A 11 -10.46 26.18 15.86
C GLU A 11 -9.02 26.37 15.33
N GLU A 12 -8.13 25.39 15.62
CA GLU A 12 -7.00 25.04 14.74
C GLU A 12 -7.36 23.76 13.96
N GLN A 13 -7.74 23.95 12.70
CA GLN A 13 -7.92 22.90 11.70
C GLN A 13 -6.75 22.95 10.71
N MET A 14 -6.30 21.74 10.31
CA MET A 14 -5.29 21.45 9.29
C MET A 14 -5.42 22.30 8.02
N ASP A 15 -4.33 22.94 7.62
CA ASP A 15 -4.17 23.48 6.28
C ASP A 15 -3.06 22.77 5.50
N SER A 16 -3.51 22.20 4.38
CA SER A 16 -2.70 21.70 3.28
C SER A 16 -1.82 22.79 2.68
N GLU A 17 -0.54 22.50 2.49
CA GLU A 17 0.41 23.33 1.73
C GLU A 17 -0.10 23.62 0.31
N ALA A 18 -0.75 24.76 0.13
CA ALA A 18 -0.82 25.49 -1.11
C ALA A 18 -0.01 26.77 -0.92
N ALA A 19 1.03 26.95 -1.73
CA ALA A 19 1.83 28.17 -1.77
C ALA A 19 0.91 29.36 -2.09
N MET A 20 0.54 30.13 -1.06
CA MET A 20 0.01 31.48 -1.23
C MET A 20 1.19 32.45 -1.18
N ASP A 21 1.52 32.96 -2.36
CA ASP A 21 2.30 34.18 -2.52
C ASP A 21 1.48 35.36 -1.99
N GLU A 22 1.67 35.72 -0.72
CA GLU A 22 1.30 37.03 -0.21
C GLU A 22 2.44 38.01 -0.57
N ASP A 23 2.13 38.94 -1.48
CA ASP A 23 2.67 40.30 -1.61
C ASP A 23 2.38 40.79 -3.04
N ASP A 24 1.23 41.44 -3.24
CA ASP A 24 0.95 42.31 -4.39
C ASP A 24 -0.12 43.35 -3.96
N GLU A 25 0.22 44.22 -3.00
CA GLU A 25 -0.40 45.55 -2.90
C GLU A 25 0.48 46.54 -3.65
N GLU A 26 0.19 46.79 -4.93
CA GLU A 26 0.43 48.07 -5.61
C GLU A 26 -0.25 48.09 -7.00
N ASP A 27 -1.01 49.17 -7.24
CA ASP A 27 -1.65 49.63 -8.48
C ASP A 27 -3.01 49.03 -8.90
N GLU A 28 -4.06 49.43 -8.17
CA GLU A 28 -5.43 49.54 -8.70
C GLU A 28 -5.52 50.63 -9.79
N GLU A 29 -5.20 50.29 -11.03
CA GLU A 29 -5.64 51.08 -12.21
C GLU A 29 -6.44 50.20 -13.19
N SER A 30 -7.76 50.26 -13.04
CA SER A 30 -8.81 50.00 -14.05
C SER A 30 -8.71 48.74 -14.92
N ASP A 31 -9.27 47.61 -14.46
CA ASP A 31 -9.37 46.36 -15.24
C ASP A 31 -10.79 45.75 -15.22
N GLU A 32 -11.85 46.57 -15.34
CA GLU A 32 -13.24 46.08 -15.49
C GLU A 32 -13.64 45.67 -16.93
N GLU A 33 -12.73 45.74 -17.91
CA GLU A 33 -12.99 45.27 -19.28
C GLU A 33 -11.88 44.30 -19.76
N ARG A 34 -12.10 42.96 -19.60
CA ARG A 34 -11.71 41.85 -20.53
C ARG A 34 -11.36 40.54 -19.80
N THR A 35 -12.37 39.76 -19.42
CA THR A 35 -12.24 38.41 -18.83
C THR A 35 -12.52 37.17 -19.73
N PRO A 36 -13.22 37.22 -20.90
CA PRO A 36 -13.65 35.99 -21.57
C PRO A 36 -12.51 35.20 -22.23
N THR A 37 -11.45 35.88 -22.70
CA THR A 37 -10.31 35.22 -23.35
C THR A 37 -9.44 34.47 -22.34
N ILE A 38 -9.23 35.04 -21.15
CA ILE A 38 -8.46 34.41 -20.07
C ILE A 38 -9.21 33.18 -19.54
N GLU A 39 -10.52 33.30 -19.32
CA GLU A 39 -11.37 32.17 -18.92
C GLU A 39 -11.37 31.04 -19.96
N ALA A 40 -11.45 31.38 -21.25
CA ALA A 40 -11.38 30.40 -22.33
C ALA A 40 -10.03 29.67 -22.38
N LEU A 41 -8.91 30.39 -22.17
CA LEU A 41 -7.57 29.79 -22.12
C LEU A 41 -7.39 28.89 -20.88
N LYS A 42 -7.91 29.29 -19.71
CA LYS A 42 -7.93 28.44 -18.50
C LYS A 42 -8.76 27.17 -18.71
N ALA A 43 -9.94 27.30 -19.31
CA ALA A 43 -10.79 26.15 -19.65
C ALA A 43 -10.12 25.21 -20.66
N LEU A 44 -9.33 25.75 -21.59
CA LEU A 44 -8.56 24.97 -22.54
C LEU A 44 -7.43 24.20 -21.84
N LEU A 45 -6.67 24.85 -20.94
CA LEU A 45 -5.59 24.23 -20.17
C LEU A 45 -6.09 23.01 -19.38
N ASN A 46 -7.26 23.12 -18.74
CA ASN A 46 -7.88 22.02 -17.97
C ASN A 46 -8.34 20.84 -18.83
N ARG A 47 -8.44 21.01 -20.15
CA ARG A 47 -8.91 19.98 -21.09
C ARG A 47 -7.79 19.36 -21.93
N LEU A 48 -6.52 19.72 -21.65
CA LEU A 48 -5.39 19.26 -22.45
C LEU A 48 -5.10 17.75 -22.33
N SER A 49 -5.43 17.13 -21.18
CA SER A 49 -5.16 15.70 -20.91
C SER A 49 -5.93 14.72 -21.79
N GLY A 50 -6.93 15.17 -22.55
CA GLY A 50 -7.76 14.35 -23.44
C GLY A 50 -7.54 14.59 -24.94
N LEU A 51 -6.53 15.38 -25.33
CA LEU A 51 -6.26 15.70 -26.74
C LEU A 51 -5.50 14.58 -27.45
N SER A 52 -5.82 14.38 -28.74
CA SER A 52 -5.01 13.54 -29.63
C SER A 52 -3.68 14.23 -29.95
N ASN A 53 -2.63 13.46 -30.29
CA ASN A 53 -1.31 14.01 -30.64
C ASN A 53 -1.40 15.03 -31.81
N ASP A 54 -2.19 14.71 -32.84
CA ASP A 54 -2.40 15.60 -34.01
C ASP A 54 -3.08 16.92 -33.62
N ASP A 55 -4.07 16.87 -32.73
CA ASP A 55 -4.76 18.07 -32.25
C ASP A 55 -3.86 18.89 -31.32
N GLY A 56 -3.01 18.23 -30.52
CA GLY A 56 -1.98 18.86 -29.70
C GLY A 56 -0.94 19.62 -30.54
N LEU A 57 -0.45 19.02 -31.63
CA LEU A 57 0.49 19.67 -32.56
C LEU A 57 -0.12 20.90 -33.25
N ARG A 58 -1.38 20.80 -33.66
CA ARG A 58 -2.12 21.95 -34.23
C ARG A 58 -2.30 23.06 -33.21
N LEU A 59 -2.65 22.71 -31.97
CA LEU A 59 -2.82 23.68 -30.90
C LEU A 59 -1.51 24.39 -30.57
N LEU A 60 -0.39 23.66 -30.54
CA LEU A 60 0.95 24.23 -30.35
C LEU A 60 1.27 25.27 -31.44
N GLU A 61 1.00 24.98 -32.71
CA GLU A 61 1.25 25.93 -33.81
C GLU A 61 0.37 27.20 -33.70
N ILE A 62 -0.90 27.03 -33.29
CA ILE A 62 -1.83 28.14 -33.07
C ILE A 62 -1.36 29.02 -31.90
N ALA A 63 -0.99 28.40 -30.77
CA ALA A 63 -0.52 29.11 -29.59
C ALA A 63 0.76 29.91 -29.88
N ARG A 64 1.72 29.32 -30.60
CA ARG A 64 2.95 30.00 -31.04
C ARG A 64 2.68 31.23 -31.89
N LYS A 65 1.77 31.14 -32.87
CA LYS A 65 1.38 32.30 -33.71
C LYS A 65 0.68 33.39 -32.90
N LYS A 66 -0.20 33.00 -31.97
CA LYS A 66 -0.95 33.93 -31.12
C LYS A 66 -0.05 34.70 -30.15
N LEU A 67 1.05 34.11 -29.70
CA LEU A 67 2.03 34.72 -28.81
C LEU A 67 2.55 36.08 -29.33
N TYR A 68 2.75 36.22 -30.64
CA TYR A 68 3.24 37.46 -31.27
C TYR A 68 2.17 38.55 -31.43
N THR A 69 0.90 38.15 -31.50
CA THR A 69 -0.22 39.09 -31.73
C THR A 69 -0.92 39.52 -30.44
N GLU A 70 -0.76 38.75 -29.37
CA GLU A 70 -1.41 39.03 -28.09
C GLU A 70 -0.76 40.23 -27.41
N SER A 71 -1.58 41.07 -26.77
CA SER A 71 -1.14 42.28 -26.07
C SER A 71 -1.36 42.20 -24.56
N ASN A 72 -2.35 41.41 -24.11
CA ASN A 72 -2.66 41.26 -22.70
C ASN A 72 -1.63 40.36 -21.98
N LYS A 73 -1.12 40.83 -20.83
CA LYS A 73 -0.10 40.12 -20.04
C LYS A 73 -0.56 38.75 -19.53
N GLY A 74 -1.75 38.66 -18.93
CA GLY A 74 -2.28 37.41 -18.37
C GLY A 74 -2.62 36.38 -19.46
N ALA A 75 -3.16 36.84 -20.59
CA ALA A 75 -3.38 35.98 -21.76
C ALA A 75 -2.06 35.45 -22.33
N LYS A 76 -0.99 36.26 -22.36
CA LYS A 76 0.35 35.79 -22.76
C LYS A 76 0.91 34.72 -21.83
N VAL A 77 0.81 34.91 -20.52
CA VAL A 77 1.26 33.91 -19.53
C VAL A 77 0.55 32.57 -19.74
N LEU A 78 -0.78 32.60 -19.90
CA LEU A 78 -1.58 31.39 -20.17
C LEU A 78 -1.23 30.75 -21.53
N LEU A 79 -0.96 31.54 -22.57
CA LEU A 79 -0.49 31.01 -23.85
C LEU A 79 0.87 30.32 -23.72
N ILE A 80 1.78 30.86 -22.91
CA ILE A 80 3.08 30.23 -22.62
C ILE A 80 2.88 28.91 -21.87
N HIS A 81 1.98 28.84 -20.88
CA HIS A 81 1.61 27.58 -20.22
C HIS A 81 1.01 26.57 -21.17
N ILE A 82 0.15 27.00 -22.11
CA ILE A 82 -0.40 26.11 -23.14
C ILE A 82 0.73 25.56 -24.03
N VAL A 83 1.70 26.39 -24.43
CA VAL A 83 2.89 25.92 -25.17
C VAL A 83 3.66 24.88 -24.35
N GLN A 84 3.87 25.10 -23.06
CA GLN A 84 4.53 24.15 -22.16
C GLN A 84 3.77 22.81 -22.07
N ALA A 85 2.48 22.87 -21.73
CA ALA A 85 1.64 21.68 -21.51
C ALA A 85 1.41 20.88 -22.80
N THR A 86 1.30 21.55 -23.96
CA THR A 86 1.20 20.86 -25.25
C THR A 86 2.52 20.19 -25.66
N LEU A 87 3.68 20.79 -25.33
CA LEU A 87 4.98 20.14 -25.56
C LEU A 87 5.21 18.92 -24.66
N GLU A 88 4.69 18.95 -23.44
CA GLU A 88 4.73 17.79 -22.54
C GLU A 88 3.87 16.64 -23.05
N ALA A 89 2.65 16.95 -23.54
CA ALA A 89 1.69 15.96 -24.01
C ALA A 89 1.96 15.42 -25.44
N THR A 90 2.90 16.00 -26.19
CA THR A 90 3.16 15.65 -27.60
C THR A 90 4.63 15.32 -27.86
N ASP A 91 4.92 14.67 -28.99
CA ASP A 91 6.29 14.37 -29.44
C ASP A 91 6.96 15.52 -30.22
N ALA A 92 6.44 16.75 -30.09
CA ALA A 92 6.99 17.91 -30.77
C ALA A 92 8.41 18.26 -30.30
N ASP A 93 9.23 18.74 -31.24
CA ASP A 93 10.52 19.36 -30.98
C ASP A 93 10.35 20.74 -30.31
N GLY A 94 11.06 20.96 -29.20
CA GLY A 94 11.06 22.20 -28.43
C GLY A 94 11.87 23.35 -29.05
N ARG A 95 12.68 23.12 -30.10
CA ARG A 95 13.54 24.17 -30.69
C ARG A 95 12.78 25.40 -31.17
N GLY A 96 11.77 25.21 -32.01
CA GLY A 96 10.95 26.31 -32.55
C GLY A 96 10.22 27.10 -31.45
N PRO A 97 9.51 26.42 -30.52
CA PRO A 97 8.93 27.07 -29.35
C PRO A 97 9.93 27.88 -28.50
N ILE A 98 11.14 27.37 -28.27
CA ILE A 98 12.17 28.10 -27.50
C ILE A 98 12.59 29.40 -28.21
N GLU A 99 12.80 29.36 -29.53
CA GLU A 99 13.11 30.58 -30.31
C GLU A 99 11.98 31.61 -30.20
N ASP A 100 10.72 31.17 -30.23
CA ASP A 100 9.56 32.05 -30.07
C ASP A 100 9.44 32.64 -28.65
N LEU A 101 9.72 31.84 -27.62
CA LEU A 101 9.74 32.26 -26.23
C LEU A 101 10.86 33.28 -25.96
N LEU A 102 12.05 33.09 -26.55
CA LEU A 102 13.15 34.06 -26.43
C LEU A 102 12.79 35.44 -27.00
N ASN A 103 12.00 35.50 -28.07
CA ASN A 103 11.53 36.77 -28.61
C ASN A 103 10.60 37.51 -27.63
N GLN A 104 9.93 36.79 -26.71
CA GLN A 104 9.11 37.40 -25.67
C GLN A 104 9.92 37.96 -24.48
N LEU A 105 11.24 37.71 -24.39
CA LEU A 105 12.07 38.32 -23.35
C LEU A 105 12.21 39.85 -23.48
N GLN A 106 11.88 40.42 -24.64
CA GLN A 106 11.82 41.87 -24.86
C GLN A 106 10.50 42.50 -24.36
N ALA A 107 9.60 41.71 -23.77
CA ALA A 107 8.36 42.24 -23.20
C ALA A 107 8.65 43.10 -21.96
N ASP A 108 7.89 44.19 -21.81
CA ASP A 108 8.02 45.10 -20.68
C ASP A 108 7.58 44.44 -19.35
N SER A 109 6.68 43.45 -19.41
CA SER A 109 6.17 42.74 -18.24
C SER A 109 7.21 41.76 -17.66
N THR A 110 7.54 41.95 -16.38
CA THR A 110 8.37 41.03 -15.60
C THR A 110 7.74 39.64 -15.50
N GLU A 111 6.43 39.55 -15.28
CA GLU A 111 5.69 38.28 -15.13
C GLU A 111 5.83 37.41 -16.39
N VAL A 112 5.69 38.02 -17.57
CA VAL A 112 5.88 37.33 -18.86
C VAL A 112 7.33 36.87 -19.00
N ARG A 113 8.31 37.71 -18.64
CA ARG A 113 9.74 37.36 -18.73
C ARG A 113 10.12 36.20 -17.80
N VAL A 114 9.60 36.19 -16.57
CA VAL A 114 9.79 35.09 -15.61
C VAL A 114 9.19 33.80 -16.16
N GLN A 115 7.93 33.85 -16.62
CA GLN A 115 7.25 32.70 -17.18
C GLN A 115 7.98 32.13 -18.41
N VAL A 116 8.56 32.97 -19.25
CA VAL A 116 9.41 32.56 -20.37
C VAL A 116 10.62 31.75 -19.86
N TYR A 117 11.34 32.25 -18.86
CA TYR A 117 12.50 31.54 -18.32
C TYR A 117 12.12 30.20 -17.67
N ASP A 118 11.03 30.17 -16.90
CA ASP A 118 10.55 28.95 -16.26
C ASP A 118 10.07 27.91 -17.27
N THR A 119 9.36 28.33 -18.32
CA THR A 119 8.93 27.41 -19.39
C THR A 119 10.10 26.88 -20.21
N ILE A 120 11.09 27.71 -20.55
CA ILE A 120 12.32 27.21 -21.22
C ILE A 120 13.05 26.23 -20.30
N SER A 121 13.16 26.53 -19.01
CA SER A 121 13.79 25.66 -18.00
C SER A 121 13.08 24.30 -17.94
N TYR A 122 11.75 24.31 -17.94
CA TYR A 122 10.92 23.10 -17.96
C TYR A 122 11.13 22.28 -19.24
N ILE A 123 11.10 22.91 -20.43
CA ILE A 123 11.30 22.24 -21.73
C ILE A 123 12.67 21.54 -21.78
N VAL A 124 13.71 22.18 -21.23
CA VAL A 124 15.06 21.59 -21.14
C VAL A 124 15.07 20.41 -20.18
N LYS A 125 14.36 20.50 -19.05
CA LYS A 125 14.26 19.42 -18.05
C LYS A 125 13.57 18.16 -18.60
N ILE A 126 12.54 18.31 -19.43
CA ILE A 126 11.82 17.17 -20.07
C ILE A 126 12.50 16.64 -21.35
N ASP A 127 13.74 17.07 -21.62
CA ASP A 127 14.57 16.66 -22.75
C ASP A 127 13.95 16.83 -24.14
N LYS A 128 13.07 17.83 -24.31
CA LYS A 128 12.45 18.17 -25.61
C LYS A 128 13.32 19.07 -26.49
N LEU A 129 14.55 19.39 -26.05
CA LEU A 129 15.52 20.15 -26.83
C LEU A 129 16.51 19.20 -27.52
N PRO A 130 16.47 19.04 -28.86
CA PRO A 130 17.38 18.16 -29.59
C PRO A 130 18.84 18.59 -29.39
N ARG A 131 19.74 17.60 -29.31
CA ARG A 131 21.18 17.80 -29.01
C ARG A 131 22.10 17.22 -30.08
N GLN A 132 21.58 17.00 -31.29
CA GLN A 132 22.24 16.21 -32.33
C GLN A 132 23.06 17.06 -33.31
N SER A 133 22.78 18.37 -33.41
CA SER A 133 23.42 19.28 -34.36
C SER A 133 24.31 20.34 -33.67
N LEU A 134 25.32 20.83 -34.40
CA LEU A 134 26.13 22.00 -34.00
C LEU A 134 25.26 23.26 -33.82
N SER A 135 24.15 23.37 -34.56
CA SER A 135 23.16 24.44 -34.36
C SER A 135 22.58 24.42 -32.96
N ASP A 136 22.26 23.23 -32.45
CA ASP A 136 21.56 23.07 -31.18
C ASP A 136 22.49 23.40 -30.02
N ILE A 137 23.76 23.01 -30.12
CA ILE A 137 24.82 23.39 -29.18
C ILE A 137 25.04 24.91 -29.19
N ASN A 138 24.96 25.55 -30.36
CA ASN A 138 25.08 27.00 -30.45
C ASN A 138 23.85 27.72 -29.87
N THR A 139 22.65 27.16 -30.03
CA THR A 139 21.42 27.65 -29.38
C THR A 139 21.54 27.56 -27.86
N ILE A 140 21.99 26.42 -27.32
CA ILE A 140 22.23 26.25 -25.87
C ILE A 140 23.29 27.24 -25.36
N ARG A 141 24.39 27.45 -26.11
CA ARG A 141 25.42 28.44 -25.74
C ARG A 141 24.87 29.87 -25.78
N GLY A 142 24.02 30.17 -26.75
CA GLY A 142 23.29 31.44 -26.85
C GLY A 142 22.37 31.66 -25.66
N LEU A 143 21.57 30.64 -25.32
CA LEU A 143 20.67 30.64 -24.15
C LEU A 143 21.44 30.92 -22.87
N ILE A 144 22.53 30.19 -22.60
CA ILE A 144 23.36 30.42 -21.40
C ILE A 144 23.90 31.85 -21.36
N THR A 145 24.31 32.42 -22.50
CA THR A 145 24.80 33.80 -22.56
C THR A 145 23.68 34.80 -22.23
N THR A 146 22.48 34.60 -22.76
CA THR A 146 21.30 35.42 -22.48
C THR A 146 20.87 35.30 -21.02
N SER A 147 20.85 34.08 -20.47
CA SER A 147 20.57 33.81 -19.07
C SER A 147 21.59 34.52 -18.17
N ILE A 148 22.90 34.38 -18.40
CA ILE A 148 23.92 35.07 -17.60
C ILE A 148 23.77 36.60 -17.65
N ALA A 149 23.33 37.16 -18.78
CA ALA A 149 23.00 38.59 -18.85
C ALA A 149 21.78 38.96 -17.99
N GLY A 150 20.76 38.08 -17.96
CA GLY A 150 19.55 38.23 -17.13
C GLY A 150 19.81 38.17 -15.62
N LEU A 151 20.92 37.60 -15.17
CA LEU A 151 21.32 37.64 -13.75
C LEU A 151 21.64 39.06 -13.24
N LYS A 152 21.84 40.03 -14.13
CA LYS A 152 22.05 41.45 -13.77
C LYS A 152 20.74 42.26 -13.79
N ASP A 153 19.59 41.62 -13.96
CA ASP A 153 18.30 42.30 -13.95
C ASP A 153 17.98 42.87 -12.54
N ARG A 154 17.28 44.00 -12.52
CA ARG A 154 16.86 44.67 -11.28
C ARG A 154 15.86 43.82 -10.50
N HIS A 155 15.02 43.06 -11.20
CA HIS A 155 13.96 42.29 -10.58
C HIS A 155 14.45 40.93 -10.06
N HIS A 156 14.20 40.64 -8.80
CA HIS A 156 14.67 39.43 -8.14
C HIS A 156 14.05 38.14 -8.72
N ARG A 157 12.74 38.14 -9.04
CA ARG A 157 12.06 37.01 -9.73
C ARG A 157 12.77 36.58 -11.03
N ILE A 158 13.30 37.53 -11.81
CA ILE A 158 14.06 37.23 -13.04
C ILE A 158 15.41 36.59 -12.70
N ARG A 159 16.18 37.19 -11.79
CA ARG A 159 17.47 36.61 -11.35
C ARG A 159 17.28 35.16 -10.86
N SER A 160 16.22 34.95 -10.08
CA SER A 160 15.82 33.66 -9.53
C SER A 160 15.49 32.61 -10.60
N ALA A 161 14.61 32.93 -11.55
CA ALA A 161 14.23 32.04 -12.66
C ALA A 161 15.43 31.70 -13.56
N VAL A 162 16.29 32.70 -13.80
CA VAL A 162 17.50 32.54 -14.62
C VAL A 162 18.52 31.61 -13.97
N LEU A 163 18.72 31.66 -12.65
CA LEU A 163 19.61 30.73 -11.94
C LEU A 163 19.18 29.27 -12.13
N GLN A 164 17.87 29.03 -12.03
CA GLN A 164 17.27 27.71 -12.27
C GLN A 164 17.41 27.28 -13.74
N LEU A 165 17.26 28.20 -14.69
CA LEU A 165 17.49 27.88 -16.10
C LEU A 165 18.97 27.53 -16.38
N ILE A 166 19.92 28.25 -15.78
CA ILE A 166 21.36 27.98 -15.94
C ILE A 166 21.72 26.58 -15.44
N SER A 167 21.16 26.14 -14.30
CA SER A 167 21.43 24.79 -13.78
C SER A 167 20.98 23.71 -14.77
N HIS A 168 19.80 23.83 -15.39
CA HIS A 168 19.33 22.87 -16.39
C HIS A 168 20.07 22.93 -17.73
N LEU A 169 20.53 24.11 -18.16
CA LEU A 169 21.22 24.29 -19.45
C LEU A 169 22.69 23.82 -19.43
N ALA A 170 23.41 24.05 -18.33
CA ALA A 170 24.85 23.78 -18.27
C ALA A 170 25.23 22.31 -18.54
N PRO A 171 24.52 21.27 -18.04
CA PRO A 171 24.80 19.88 -18.38
C PRO A 171 24.46 19.50 -19.81
N ALA A 172 23.52 20.19 -20.46
CA ALA A 172 23.21 19.94 -21.87
C ALA A 172 24.44 20.18 -22.78
N LEU A 173 25.37 21.06 -22.38
CA LEU A 173 26.65 21.27 -23.08
C LEU A 173 27.66 20.12 -22.90
N LYS A 174 27.56 19.31 -21.84
CA LYS A 174 28.52 18.23 -21.53
C LYS A 174 28.29 16.96 -22.38
N VAL A 175 27.06 16.74 -22.84
CA VAL A 175 26.62 15.51 -23.56
C VAL A 175 26.99 15.53 -25.05
N ALA A 176 27.36 16.69 -25.61
CA ALA A 176 27.74 16.81 -27.02
C ALA A 176 29.12 16.20 -27.32
N LYS A 177 29.17 14.92 -27.71
CA LYS A 177 30.36 14.24 -28.28
C LYS A 177 30.67 14.73 -29.71
N VAL A 178 30.84 16.04 -29.91
CA VAL A 178 31.25 16.60 -31.22
C VAL A 178 32.74 16.94 -31.16
N PRO A 179 33.59 16.40 -32.06
CA PRO A 179 35.00 16.74 -32.10
C PRO A 179 35.16 18.19 -32.56
N ILE A 180 35.52 19.08 -31.62
CA ILE A 180 35.81 20.48 -31.94
C ILE A 180 37.18 20.51 -32.64
N SER A 181 37.19 20.56 -33.97
CA SER A 181 38.36 20.92 -34.75
C SER A 181 38.66 22.41 -34.57
N GLN A 182 39.92 22.71 -34.30
CA GLN A 182 40.47 24.04 -34.11
C GLN A 182 40.30 24.89 -35.38
N SER A 183 39.30 25.77 -35.43
CA SER A 183 39.37 27.04 -36.18
C SER A 183 38.11 27.89 -36.02
N THR A 184 38.13 28.85 -35.09
CA THR A 184 37.55 30.20 -35.35
C THR A 184 38.06 31.19 -34.30
N THR A 185 38.87 32.14 -34.75
CA THR A 185 39.34 33.29 -34.00
C THR A 185 38.24 34.35 -33.92
N GLY A 186 37.64 34.51 -32.74
CA GLY A 186 36.71 35.58 -32.37
C GLY A 186 36.35 35.48 -30.87
N PRO A 187 36.14 36.59 -30.13
CA PRO A 187 36.06 36.56 -28.67
C PRO A 187 34.65 36.19 -28.18
N LYS A 188 34.36 34.89 -28.01
CA LYS A 188 33.35 34.36 -27.06
C LYS A 188 33.73 32.92 -26.69
N ALA A 189 34.71 32.78 -25.79
CA ALA A 189 35.02 31.51 -25.15
C ALA A 189 33.77 31.00 -24.41
N GLY A 190 33.44 29.72 -24.57
CA GLY A 190 32.36 29.10 -23.78
C GLY A 190 32.71 29.12 -22.29
N TYR A 191 31.68 29.22 -21.43
CA TYR A 191 31.86 29.14 -19.98
C TYR A 191 32.29 27.72 -19.59
N SER A 192 33.37 27.59 -18.82
CA SER A 192 33.76 26.30 -18.25
C SER A 192 32.81 25.91 -17.12
N GLN A 193 32.82 24.63 -16.74
CA GLN A 193 32.06 24.14 -15.59
C GLN A 193 32.42 24.89 -14.29
N HIS A 194 33.69 25.29 -14.13
CA HIS A 194 34.13 26.09 -13.00
C HIS A 194 33.57 27.51 -13.06
N ASP A 195 33.59 28.15 -14.24
CA ASP A 195 33.08 29.52 -14.40
C ASP A 195 31.58 29.60 -14.07
N ILE A 196 30.79 28.60 -14.49
CA ILE A 196 29.35 28.55 -14.20
C ILE A 196 29.11 28.46 -12.68
N GLN A 197 29.84 27.61 -11.97
CA GLN A 197 29.73 27.50 -10.51
C GLN A 197 30.09 28.82 -9.81
N VAL A 198 31.17 29.47 -10.22
CA VAL A 198 31.58 30.77 -9.67
C VAL A 198 30.52 31.84 -9.94
N ILE A 199 29.98 31.92 -11.16
CA ILE A 199 28.92 32.87 -11.51
C ILE A 199 27.69 32.66 -10.64
N VAL A 200 27.22 31.42 -10.49
CA VAL A 200 26.06 31.09 -9.65
C VAL A 200 26.34 31.41 -8.19
N SER A 201 27.54 31.07 -7.68
CA SER A 201 27.91 31.28 -6.27
C SER A 201 27.90 32.76 -5.85
N ASN A 202 28.16 33.69 -6.77
CA ASN A 202 28.09 35.13 -6.48
C ASN A 202 26.68 35.61 -6.09
N TYR A 203 25.64 34.85 -6.42
CA TYR A 203 24.25 35.17 -6.07
C TYR A 203 23.79 34.55 -4.75
N VAL A 204 24.67 33.80 -4.06
CA VAL A 204 24.41 33.34 -2.69
C VAL A 204 24.44 34.51 -1.69
N THR A 205 25.03 35.65 -2.05
CA THR A 205 25.01 36.89 -1.25
C THR A 205 24.09 37.95 -1.84
N ASP A 206 23.09 37.56 -2.64
CA ASP A 206 22.10 38.49 -3.21
C ASP A 206 21.25 39.13 -2.08
N PRO A 207 20.85 40.42 -2.21
CA PRO A 207 19.98 41.05 -1.23
C PRO A 207 18.67 40.30 -0.99
N GLU A 208 18.11 39.66 -2.03
CA GLU A 208 16.85 38.92 -1.93
C GLU A 208 17.07 37.46 -1.48
N PRO A 209 16.42 37.00 -0.40
CA PRO A 209 16.55 35.62 0.10
C PRO A 209 16.14 34.54 -0.92
N ARG A 210 15.07 34.79 -1.68
CA ARG A 210 14.59 33.88 -2.74
C ARG A 210 15.64 33.64 -3.83
N VAL A 211 16.47 34.65 -4.13
CA VAL A 211 17.58 34.53 -5.09
C VAL A 211 18.72 33.73 -4.48
N ARG A 212 19.09 34.00 -3.21
CA ARG A 212 20.13 33.22 -2.48
C ARG A 212 19.80 31.73 -2.42
N LYS A 213 18.54 31.39 -2.06
CA LYS A 213 18.02 30.02 -2.05
C LYS A 213 18.18 29.37 -3.43
N ASN A 214 17.70 30.06 -4.48
CA ASN A 214 17.73 29.50 -5.83
C ASN A 214 19.14 29.41 -6.41
N ALA A 215 20.09 30.23 -5.96
CA ALA A 215 21.50 30.09 -6.30
C ALA A 215 22.10 28.80 -5.69
N LEU A 216 21.86 28.53 -4.40
CA LEU A 216 22.30 27.28 -3.77
C LEU A 216 21.63 26.06 -4.39
N LYS A 217 20.32 26.13 -4.63
CA LYS A 217 19.57 25.08 -5.33
C LYS A 217 20.14 24.83 -6.73
N ALA A 218 20.49 25.87 -7.47
CA ALA A 218 21.13 25.72 -8.78
C ALA A 218 22.48 24.99 -8.70
N LEU A 219 23.31 25.26 -7.67
CA LEU A 219 24.55 24.50 -7.44
C LEU A 219 24.28 23.03 -7.14
N LEU A 220 23.26 22.73 -6.32
CA LEU A 220 22.86 21.36 -6.00
C LEU A 220 22.32 20.62 -7.23
N ASP A 221 21.52 21.26 -8.06
CA ASP A 221 20.97 20.67 -9.28
C ASP A 221 22.08 20.40 -10.33
N LEU A 222 23.05 21.32 -10.47
CA LEU A 222 24.26 21.07 -11.26
C LEU A 222 24.98 19.80 -10.78
N HIS A 223 25.12 19.63 -9.46
CA HIS A 223 25.74 18.44 -8.89
C HIS A 223 24.99 17.15 -9.22
N ARG A 224 23.67 17.13 -9.01
CA ARG A 224 22.78 15.99 -9.33
C ARG A 224 22.85 15.59 -10.80
N GLN A 225 23.11 16.55 -11.68
CA GLN A 225 23.28 16.35 -13.13
C GLN A 225 24.73 15.98 -13.51
N GLY A 226 25.59 15.64 -12.55
CA GLY A 226 26.94 15.11 -12.75
C GLY A 226 28.05 16.16 -12.81
N PHE A 227 27.80 17.39 -12.34
CA PHE A 227 28.88 18.37 -12.14
C PHE A 227 29.59 18.06 -10.82
N LYS A 228 30.90 17.85 -10.89
CA LYS A 228 31.74 17.88 -9.68
C LYS A 228 31.84 19.33 -9.19
N LEU A 229 31.33 19.57 -7.97
CA LEU A 229 31.42 20.87 -7.33
C LEU A 229 32.87 21.17 -6.91
N GLY A 230 33.31 22.41 -7.11
CA GLY A 230 34.62 22.88 -6.66
C GLY A 230 34.67 23.04 -5.15
N LEU A 231 35.83 22.85 -4.54
CA LEU A 231 36.02 23.02 -3.09
C LEU A 231 35.68 24.43 -2.60
N LEU A 232 35.85 25.46 -3.43
CA LEU A 232 35.45 26.85 -3.15
C LEU A 232 33.98 27.00 -2.78
N MET A 233 33.12 26.06 -3.21
CA MET A 233 31.69 26.07 -2.85
C MET A 233 31.46 25.71 -1.38
N TYR A 234 32.48 25.21 -0.68
CA TYR A 234 32.38 24.90 0.75
C TYR A 234 32.29 26.18 1.59
N ASP A 235 33.12 27.18 1.28
CA ASP A 235 33.07 28.50 1.94
C ASP A 235 31.72 29.19 1.68
N VAL A 236 31.17 29.01 0.47
CA VAL A 236 29.83 29.51 0.09
C VAL A 236 28.73 28.81 0.90
N ALA A 237 28.87 27.50 1.13
CA ALA A 237 27.92 26.73 1.91
C ALA A 237 27.98 27.08 3.40
N ILE A 238 29.18 27.36 3.93
CA ILE A 238 29.36 27.87 5.30
C ILE A 238 28.64 29.21 5.46
N LEU A 239 28.85 30.14 4.53
CA LEU A 239 28.17 31.44 4.57
C LEU A 239 26.65 31.30 4.57
N ALA A 240 26.12 30.31 3.85
CA ALA A 240 24.69 30.04 3.79
C ALA A 240 24.09 29.47 5.09
N LEU A 241 24.90 28.90 5.99
CA LEU A 241 24.41 28.39 7.28
C LEU A 241 24.05 29.51 8.25
N ASP A 242 24.69 30.69 8.15
CA ASP A 242 24.43 31.84 9.02
C ASP A 242 23.40 32.82 8.41
N ASP A 243 22.66 32.38 7.38
CA ASP A 243 21.69 33.22 6.66
C ASP A 243 20.43 33.46 7.51
N ASP A 244 19.83 34.65 7.39
CA ASP A 244 18.60 35.01 8.10
C ASP A 244 17.38 34.20 7.62
N TYR A 245 17.38 33.74 6.36
CA TYR A 245 16.27 33.01 5.78
C TYR A 245 16.43 31.49 5.87
N GLN A 246 15.43 30.82 6.45
CA GLN A 246 15.48 29.38 6.74
C GLN A 246 15.75 28.51 5.51
N GLU A 247 15.16 28.83 4.35
CA GLU A 247 15.33 28.00 3.16
C GLU A 247 16.75 28.05 2.61
N VAL A 248 17.48 29.16 2.82
CA VAL A 248 18.90 29.27 2.44
C VAL A 248 19.74 28.35 3.32
N ARG A 249 19.54 28.38 4.64
CA ARG A 249 20.21 27.48 5.59
C ARG A 249 19.96 26.00 5.26
N LEU A 250 18.71 25.65 4.92
CA LEU A 250 18.35 24.29 4.49
C LEU A 250 19.12 23.83 3.24
N GLN A 251 19.35 24.71 2.26
CA GLN A 251 20.17 24.37 1.08
C GLN A 251 21.66 24.34 1.43
N GLY A 252 22.11 25.21 2.35
CA GLY A 252 23.49 25.23 2.87
C GLY A 252 23.88 23.92 3.54
N LEU A 253 23.03 23.37 4.42
CA LEU A 253 23.24 22.07 5.06
C LEU A 253 23.47 20.94 4.05
N GLU A 254 22.63 20.90 3.01
CA GLU A 254 22.73 19.89 1.95
C GLU A 254 24.02 20.03 1.11
N LEU A 255 24.41 21.27 0.81
CA LEU A 255 25.63 21.56 0.08
C LEU A 255 26.89 21.18 0.88
N ILE A 256 26.91 21.46 2.19
CA ILE A 256 27.99 21.04 3.10
C ILE A 256 28.12 19.51 3.13
N PHE A 257 27.00 18.80 3.30
CA PHE A 257 26.98 17.34 3.31
C PHE A 257 27.57 16.76 2.01
N ILE A 258 27.11 17.24 0.85
CA ILE A 258 27.59 16.78 -0.46
C ILE A 258 29.09 17.04 -0.63
N LEU A 259 29.57 18.26 -0.32
CA LEU A 259 30.98 18.61 -0.47
C LEU A 259 31.87 17.79 0.47
N SER A 260 31.38 17.47 1.67
CA SER A 260 32.06 16.58 2.61
C SER A 260 32.19 15.14 2.12
N GLY A 261 31.21 14.66 1.34
CA GLY A 261 31.30 13.38 0.65
C GLY A 261 32.26 13.38 -0.54
N ILE A 262 32.39 14.51 -1.25
CA ILE A 262 33.30 14.63 -2.42
C ILE A 262 34.76 14.79 -1.98
N TYR A 263 35.03 15.53 -0.90
CA TYR A 263 36.38 15.89 -0.44
C TYR A 263 36.65 15.55 1.04
N PRO A 264 36.38 14.32 1.52
CA PRO A 264 36.37 14.01 2.96
C PRO A 264 37.72 14.21 3.66
N ASN A 265 38.84 13.90 2.98
CA ASN A 265 40.20 13.96 3.54
C ASN A 265 40.89 15.31 3.33
N GLN A 266 40.24 16.27 2.66
CA GLN A 266 40.79 17.60 2.46
C GLN A 266 40.87 18.32 3.81
N THR A 267 41.96 19.04 4.09
CA THR A 267 42.09 19.77 5.35
C THR A 267 41.59 21.21 5.21
N VAL A 268 40.78 21.67 6.17
CA VAL A 268 40.27 23.04 6.26
C VAL A 268 40.78 23.69 7.55
N GLN A 269 40.92 25.02 7.55
CA GLN A 269 41.30 25.77 8.74
C GLN A 269 40.06 26.09 9.56
N ASN A 270 40.07 25.76 10.85
CA ASN A 270 38.97 26.05 11.77
C ASN A 270 38.84 27.58 11.99
N PRO A 271 37.67 28.22 11.76
CA PRO A 271 37.45 29.64 12.04
C PRO A 271 37.54 30.02 13.53
N HIS A 272 37.23 29.09 14.44
CA HIS A 272 37.15 29.32 15.88
C HIS A 272 38.40 28.82 16.65
N GLY A 273 39.36 28.23 15.95
CA GLY A 273 40.59 27.70 16.54
C GLY A 273 41.76 28.69 16.49
N THR A 274 42.59 28.69 17.54
CA THR A 274 43.98 29.16 17.39
C THR A 274 44.63 28.42 16.21
N ALA A 275 45.44 29.13 15.42
CA ALA A 275 45.91 28.80 14.06
C ALA A 275 46.69 27.48 13.82
N LEU A 276 46.51 26.44 14.63
CA LEU A 276 47.35 25.24 14.69
C LEU A 276 46.63 23.89 14.47
N GLN A 277 45.33 23.85 14.16
CA GLN A 277 44.66 22.58 13.86
C GLN A 277 43.91 22.62 12.52
N ALA A 278 44.53 21.97 11.53
CA ALA A 278 43.89 21.61 10.29
C ALA A 278 42.95 20.41 10.55
N LEU A 279 41.66 20.56 10.32
CA LEU A 279 40.64 19.51 10.47
C LEU A 279 40.33 18.89 9.11
N ARG A 280 39.94 17.61 9.07
CA ARG A 280 39.40 17.01 7.84
C ARG A 280 38.05 17.65 7.54
N LEU A 281 37.76 17.88 6.27
CA LEU A 281 36.54 18.55 5.83
C LEU A 281 35.28 17.79 6.25
N VAL A 282 35.34 16.45 6.31
CA VAL A 282 34.24 15.63 6.83
C VAL A 282 33.96 15.89 8.32
N ASP A 283 35.01 16.10 9.12
CA ASP A 283 34.87 16.36 10.56
C ASP A 283 34.39 17.82 10.78
N ASP A 284 34.91 18.79 10.01
CA ASP A 284 34.43 20.19 10.06
C ASP A 284 32.96 20.31 9.63
N ALA A 285 32.57 19.63 8.55
CA ALA A 285 31.19 19.57 8.08
C ALA A 285 30.24 18.97 9.11
N PHE A 286 30.67 17.89 9.78
CA PHE A 286 29.90 17.27 10.85
C PHE A 286 29.67 18.24 12.01
N VAL A 287 30.71 18.93 12.48
CA VAL A 287 30.60 19.92 13.56
C VAL A 287 29.63 21.05 13.20
N ARG A 288 29.69 21.58 11.97
CA ARG A 288 28.77 22.64 11.52
C ARG A 288 27.32 22.19 11.43
N ILE A 289 27.08 20.94 11.08
CA ILE A 289 25.73 20.38 11.08
C ILE A 289 25.26 20.15 12.52
N CYS A 290 26.15 19.77 13.44
CA CYS A 290 25.84 19.73 14.86
C CYS A 290 25.41 21.10 15.42
N ASP A 291 26.10 22.18 15.04
CA ASP A 291 25.69 23.55 15.42
C ASP A 291 24.24 23.86 14.97
N ALA A 292 23.89 23.45 13.74
CA ALA A 292 22.57 23.66 13.17
C ALA A 292 21.44 22.83 13.84
N VAL A 293 21.76 21.89 14.74
CA VAL A 293 20.74 21.23 15.58
C VAL A 293 20.13 22.20 16.58
N THR A 294 20.82 23.30 16.90
CA THR A 294 20.33 24.34 17.81
C THR A 294 19.70 25.55 17.09
N ASP A 295 19.36 25.39 15.81
CA ASP A 295 18.76 26.46 15.00
C ASP A 295 17.40 26.92 15.55
N SER A 296 17.07 28.21 15.34
CA SER A 296 15.79 28.77 15.78
C SER A 296 14.58 28.14 15.07
N VAL A 297 14.77 27.55 13.89
CA VAL A 297 13.70 26.98 13.06
C VAL A 297 13.70 25.46 13.13
N MET A 298 12.55 24.88 13.53
CA MET A 298 12.32 23.43 13.62
C MET A 298 12.77 22.66 12.36
N LEU A 299 12.39 23.12 11.17
CA LEU A 299 12.73 22.43 9.90
C LEU A 299 14.24 22.34 9.67
N VAL A 300 15.00 23.36 10.09
CA VAL A 300 16.47 23.36 9.98
C VAL A 300 17.06 22.36 10.97
N ARG A 301 16.58 22.36 12.22
CA ARG A 301 16.99 21.39 13.25
C ARG A 301 16.72 19.94 12.81
N ALA A 302 15.52 19.65 12.30
CA ALA A 302 15.15 18.32 11.83
C ALA A 302 16.01 17.87 10.64
N LYS A 303 16.25 18.76 9.67
CA LYS A 303 17.13 18.47 8.51
C LYS A 303 18.58 18.26 8.97
N ALA A 304 19.07 19.06 9.91
CA ALA A 304 20.41 18.91 10.50
C ALA A 304 20.56 17.56 11.19
N CYS A 305 19.64 17.19 12.10
CA CYS A 305 19.60 15.88 12.75
C CYS A 305 19.65 14.76 11.71
N SER A 306 18.76 14.77 10.72
CA SER A 306 18.72 13.76 9.64
C SER A 306 20.04 13.63 8.86
N TYR A 307 20.80 14.72 8.68
CA TYR A 307 22.10 14.63 8.02
C TYR A 307 23.19 14.04 8.89
N LEU A 308 23.15 14.21 10.21
CA LEU A 308 24.14 13.63 11.13
C LEU A 308 24.24 12.10 10.96
N GLY A 309 23.11 11.43 10.76
CA GLY A 309 23.04 9.98 10.52
C GLY A 309 23.80 9.51 9.27
N LYS A 310 23.88 10.38 8.25
CA LYS A 310 24.43 10.04 6.93
C LYS A 310 25.96 10.10 6.88
N PHE A 311 26.62 10.62 7.92
CA PHE A 311 28.07 10.70 7.98
C PHE A 311 28.71 9.36 8.34
N ARG A 312 29.51 8.78 7.42
CA ARG A 312 30.12 7.46 7.61
C ARG A 312 31.58 7.44 8.08
N SER A 313 32.29 8.57 7.99
CA SER A 313 33.76 8.59 8.17
C SER A 313 34.25 9.68 9.14
N VAL A 314 33.35 10.10 10.03
CA VAL A 314 33.64 11.07 11.10
C VAL A 314 34.48 10.41 12.19
N GLY A 315 35.43 11.15 12.75
CA GLY A 315 36.25 10.65 13.85
C GLY A 315 35.41 10.33 15.10
N TYR A 316 35.68 9.20 15.76
CA TYR A 316 34.97 8.79 16.99
C TYR A 316 34.99 9.87 18.09
N SER A 317 36.04 10.70 18.16
CA SER A 317 36.12 11.81 19.10
C SER A 317 35.02 12.86 18.90
N PHE A 318 34.58 13.11 17.66
CA PHE A 318 33.48 14.03 17.37
C PHE A 318 32.13 13.36 17.61
N LEU A 319 32.00 12.07 17.27
CA LEU A 319 30.79 11.30 17.55
C LEU A 319 30.52 11.22 19.06
N SER A 320 31.48 10.80 19.86
CA SER A 320 31.32 10.71 21.33
C SER A 320 30.98 12.06 21.98
N GLN A 321 31.42 13.19 21.42
CA GLN A 321 31.06 14.52 21.91
C GLN A 321 29.57 14.86 21.73
N THR A 322 28.88 14.29 20.74
CA THR A 322 27.45 14.56 20.51
C THR A 322 26.52 14.17 21.65
N PHE A 323 26.97 13.26 22.52
CA PHE A 323 26.28 12.86 23.74
C PHE A 323 26.81 13.55 25.01
N SER A 324 27.89 14.34 24.92
CA SER A 324 28.46 15.04 26.08
C SER A 324 27.55 16.15 26.58
N LYS A 325 27.09 16.04 27.84
CA LYS A 325 26.27 17.05 28.54
C LYS A 325 27.09 18.23 29.08
N GLN A 326 28.43 18.12 29.15
CA GLN A 326 29.30 19.16 29.70
C GLN A 326 29.68 20.22 28.66
N ILE A 327 28.78 21.16 28.44
CA ILE A 327 29.08 22.41 27.74
C ILE A 327 29.68 23.38 28.79
N MET A 328 30.97 23.72 28.68
CA MET A 328 31.63 24.78 29.50
C MET A 328 32.00 24.50 30.98
N ALA A 329 32.64 23.38 31.31
CA ALA A 329 33.26 23.19 32.63
C ALA A 329 34.80 23.29 32.63
N ARG A 330 35.43 24.25 31.92
CA ARG A 330 36.85 24.65 32.14
C ARG A 330 37.34 25.92 31.42
N LEU A 331 36.45 26.80 30.95
CA LEU A 331 36.83 28.13 30.41
C LEU A 331 37.12 29.19 31.49
N LYS A 332 37.49 28.80 32.71
CA LYS A 332 38.35 29.66 33.54
C LYS A 332 39.79 29.39 33.13
N VAL A 333 40.25 30.17 32.16
CA VAL A 333 41.67 30.37 31.91
C VAL A 333 42.28 30.87 33.21
N ASP A 334 42.92 29.99 33.98
CA ASP A 334 43.86 30.42 35.01
C ASP A 334 45.03 31.08 34.28
N VAL A 335 44.91 32.38 34.01
CA VAL A 335 46.08 33.24 33.78
C VAL A 335 46.77 33.37 35.13
N ALA A 336 47.43 32.31 35.58
CA ALA A 336 48.33 32.39 36.72
C ALA A 336 49.73 32.78 36.21
N PRO A 337 50.35 33.83 36.78
CA PRO A 337 51.58 34.40 36.27
C PRO A 337 52.76 33.44 36.47
N LYS A 338 53.72 33.50 35.55
CA LYS A 338 55.08 32.99 35.75
C LYS A 338 55.56 33.42 37.14
N ASN A 339 55.76 32.49 38.06
CA ASN A 339 56.76 32.62 39.12
C ASN A 339 57.18 31.25 39.66
N LEU A 340 58.47 31.17 39.91
CA LEU A 340 59.22 30.00 40.32
C LEU A 340 58.92 29.61 41.77
N ALA A 341 59.12 28.31 42.05
CA ALA A 341 59.25 27.67 43.37
C ALA A 341 57.98 27.55 44.23
N ALA A 342 57.43 26.34 44.28
CA ALA A 342 56.36 25.94 45.20
C ALA A 342 56.67 24.55 45.79
N GLY A 343 56.77 24.48 47.12
CA GLY A 343 57.16 23.29 47.88
C GLY A 343 56.05 22.25 48.08
N PRO A 344 56.33 21.16 48.82
CA PRO A 344 55.48 19.96 48.92
C PRO A 344 54.05 20.19 49.45
N ALA A 345 53.82 21.29 50.17
CA ALA A 345 52.52 21.62 50.76
C ALA A 345 51.44 21.97 49.71
N GLN A 346 51.82 22.46 48.52
CA GLN A 346 50.87 22.84 47.48
C GLN A 346 50.34 21.63 46.67
N LYS A 347 51.03 20.49 46.72
CA LYS A 347 50.55 19.23 46.13
C LYS A 347 49.40 18.58 46.90
N LEU A 348 49.26 18.88 48.19
CA LEU A 348 48.17 18.34 49.01
C LEU A 348 46.87 19.15 48.83
N ALA A 349 46.96 20.45 48.59
CA ALA A 349 45.80 21.31 48.33
C ALA A 349 45.17 21.08 46.95
N GLN A 350 45.97 20.66 45.94
CA GLN A 350 45.44 20.28 44.62
C GLN A 350 44.64 18.96 44.62
N LYS A 351 44.79 18.12 45.66
CA LYS A 351 44.05 16.86 45.77
C LYS A 351 42.65 17.02 46.38
N ALA A 352 42.33 18.19 46.94
CA ALA A 352 41.09 18.44 47.68
C ALA A 352 40.00 19.19 46.88
N LYS A 353 40.13 19.28 45.55
CA LYS A 353 39.14 19.91 44.67
C LYS A 353 38.60 18.93 43.62
N LEU A 354 38.22 17.73 44.06
CA LEU A 354 37.28 16.88 43.33
C LEU A 354 35.89 17.21 43.87
N ILE A 355 35.11 17.94 43.08
CA ILE A 355 33.66 18.02 43.22
C ILE A 355 33.15 16.65 42.78
N ALA A 356 32.31 16.00 43.60
CA ALA A 356 31.66 14.75 43.22
C ALA A 356 30.74 15.02 42.02
N THR A 357 31.00 14.33 40.92
CA THR A 357 30.14 14.26 39.73
C THR A 357 28.86 13.51 40.08
N PRO A 358 27.67 13.94 39.61
CA PRO A 358 26.44 13.14 39.69
C PRO A 358 26.58 11.83 38.89
N GLU A 359 25.93 10.76 39.37
CA GLU A 359 25.85 9.47 38.66
C GLU A 359 25.19 9.68 37.29
N GLY A 360 25.96 9.48 36.21
CA GLY A 360 25.54 9.68 34.82
C GLY A 360 26.60 10.29 33.89
N ASP A 361 27.67 10.86 34.44
CA ASP A 361 28.80 11.42 33.67
C ASP A 361 29.84 10.34 33.35
N GLN A 362 30.04 9.98 32.07
CA GLN A 362 31.19 9.17 31.66
C GLN A 362 32.45 10.04 31.57
N ASP A 363 33.49 9.67 32.34
CA ASP A 363 34.79 10.35 32.43
C ASP A 363 35.54 10.33 31.08
N VAL A 364 35.24 11.27 30.19
CA VAL A 364 36.10 11.56 29.04
C VAL A 364 37.42 12.11 29.61
N THR A 365 38.51 11.35 29.48
CA THR A 365 39.79 11.70 30.13
C THR A 365 40.18 13.15 29.82
N ALA A 366 40.46 13.95 30.85
CA ALA A 366 40.72 15.39 30.73
C ALA A 366 41.87 15.80 29.79
N GLN A 367 42.62 14.84 29.21
CA GLN A 367 43.62 15.06 28.17
C GLN A 367 43.05 15.07 26.75
N THR A 368 41.91 14.41 26.48
CA THR A 368 41.22 14.45 25.18
C THR A 368 40.28 15.65 25.04
N VAL A 369 39.88 16.27 26.16
CA VAL A 369 39.01 17.46 26.24
C VAL A 369 39.78 18.79 26.06
N LYS A 370 41.08 18.75 25.74
CA LYS A 370 41.87 19.96 25.44
C LYS A 370 41.85 20.38 23.97
N LEU A 371 41.06 19.71 23.16
CA LEU A 371 40.82 20.06 21.77
C LEU A 371 39.34 20.37 21.60
N LEU A 372 39.06 21.59 21.16
CA LEU A 372 37.83 22.06 20.48
C LEU A 372 36.78 22.71 21.40
N ASP A 373 36.62 24.03 21.23
CA ASP A 373 35.30 24.66 21.17
C ASP A 373 34.54 24.05 19.97
N SER A 374 34.10 22.79 20.05
CA SER A 374 33.37 22.13 18.95
C SER A 374 31.86 22.23 19.15
N GLY A 375 31.17 22.74 18.14
CA GLY A 375 29.72 22.65 17.96
C GLY A 375 29.11 21.25 18.03
N ALA A 376 29.94 20.21 18.02
CA ALA A 376 29.52 18.82 18.18
C ALA A 376 29.10 18.49 19.62
N CYS A 377 29.47 19.26 20.63
CA CYS A 377 29.15 18.92 22.02
C CYS A 377 27.65 18.98 22.29
N GLY A 378 27.06 17.86 22.72
CA GLY A 378 25.66 17.81 23.15
C GLY A 378 24.63 17.90 22.02
N ALA A 379 25.04 17.82 20.75
CA ALA A 379 24.12 17.96 19.61
C ALA A 379 22.98 16.92 19.61
N PHE A 380 23.25 15.64 19.90
CA PHE A 380 22.17 14.65 20.00
C PHE A 380 21.35 14.80 21.27
N VAL A 381 21.94 15.27 22.37
CA VAL A 381 21.18 15.60 23.58
C VAL A 381 20.13 16.65 23.26
N HIS A 382 20.52 17.75 22.59
CA HIS A 382 19.58 18.77 22.14
C HIS A 382 18.54 18.25 21.14
N GLY A 383 18.94 17.40 20.19
CA GLY A 383 18.01 16.83 19.23
C GLY A 383 16.98 15.88 19.87
N LEU A 384 17.35 15.15 20.92
CA LEU A 384 16.45 14.26 21.67
C LEU A 384 15.55 15.01 22.66
N GLU A 385 16.02 16.11 23.23
CA GLU A 385 15.26 16.97 24.15
C GLU A 385 14.48 18.10 23.43
N ASP A 386 14.34 18.02 22.10
CA ASP A 386 13.65 19.05 21.31
C ASP A 386 12.13 19.08 21.59
N GLU A 387 11.55 20.27 21.52
CA GLU A 387 10.11 20.47 21.72
C GLU A 387 9.25 19.81 20.62
N PHE A 388 9.80 19.60 19.43
CA PHE A 388 9.09 19.03 18.28
C PHE A 388 9.45 17.55 18.06
N GLN A 389 8.42 16.72 17.83
CA GLN A 389 8.57 15.28 17.58
C GLN A 389 9.39 14.97 16.32
N GLU A 390 9.38 15.85 15.31
CA GLU A 390 10.05 15.70 14.02
C GLU A 390 11.57 15.72 14.21
N VAL A 391 12.06 16.60 15.09
CA VAL A 391 13.49 16.72 15.42
C VAL A 391 13.93 15.52 16.26
N ARG A 392 13.16 15.17 17.31
CA ARG A 392 13.42 13.99 18.15
C ARG A 392 13.48 12.70 17.33
N SER A 393 12.51 12.50 16.46
CA SER A 393 12.47 11.32 15.57
C SER A 393 13.64 11.30 14.58
N ALA A 394 14.02 12.45 14.02
CA ALA A 394 15.18 12.55 13.13
C ALA A 394 16.50 12.27 13.88
N ALA A 395 16.62 12.71 15.14
CA ALA A 395 17.77 12.44 15.99
C ALA A 395 17.89 10.94 16.31
N ILE A 396 16.80 10.29 16.75
CA ILE A 396 16.76 8.84 17.02
C ILE A 396 17.19 8.03 15.80
N THR A 397 16.61 8.33 14.63
CA THR A 397 16.96 7.64 13.36
C THR A 397 18.44 7.82 13.03
N SER A 398 18.97 9.02 13.24
CA SER A 398 20.37 9.34 12.95
C SER A 398 21.35 8.66 13.90
N ILE A 399 21.00 8.58 15.19
CA ILE A 399 21.74 7.79 16.17
C ILE A 399 21.75 6.32 15.74
N CYS A 400 20.59 5.78 15.34
CA CYS A 400 20.50 4.40 14.83
C CYS A 400 21.43 4.17 13.64
N GLU A 401 21.39 5.03 12.62
CA GLU A 401 22.27 4.92 11.43
C GLU A 401 23.76 4.94 11.80
N LEU A 402 24.17 5.84 12.71
CA LEU A 402 25.55 5.92 13.18
C LEU A 402 25.99 4.68 13.98
N CYS A 403 25.11 4.16 14.85
CA CYS A 403 25.33 2.90 15.60
C CYS A 403 25.49 1.70 14.66
N MET A 404 24.71 1.67 13.57
CA MET A 404 24.81 0.64 12.53
C MET A 404 26.14 0.68 11.77
N HIS A 405 26.94 1.72 11.90
CA HIS A 405 28.28 1.80 11.31
C HIS A 405 29.41 1.75 12.35
N ASN A 406 29.18 2.21 13.58
CA ASN A 406 30.19 2.36 14.62
C ASN A 406 29.79 1.62 15.92
N PRO A 407 30.30 0.39 16.16
CA PRO A 407 29.90 -0.40 17.34
C PRO A 407 30.38 0.18 18.68
N GLU A 408 31.45 0.98 18.70
CA GLU A 408 31.88 1.68 19.93
C GLU A 408 30.93 2.84 20.29
N PHE A 409 30.20 3.37 19.30
CA PHE A 409 29.22 4.44 19.51
C PHE A 409 27.89 3.89 20.01
N SER A 410 27.52 2.65 19.64
CA SER A 410 26.26 2.04 20.09
C SER A 410 26.20 1.87 21.61
N LEU A 411 27.31 1.55 22.27
CA LEU A 411 27.34 1.43 23.73
C LEU A 411 27.02 2.75 24.44
N LEU A 412 27.42 3.88 23.86
CA LEU A 412 27.13 5.21 24.41
C LEU A 412 25.69 5.64 24.11
N ALA A 413 25.13 5.22 22.98
CA ALA A 413 23.80 5.62 22.53
C ALA A 413 22.64 4.92 23.26
N VAL A 414 22.87 3.72 23.83
CA VAL A 414 21.81 2.91 24.45
C VAL A 414 21.06 3.67 25.55
N ASP A 415 21.79 4.32 26.47
CA ASP A 415 21.18 5.06 27.58
C ASP A 415 20.22 6.15 27.07
N TYR A 416 20.67 6.95 26.11
CA TYR A 416 19.87 8.01 25.51
C TYR A 416 18.66 7.49 24.73
N LEU A 417 18.79 6.33 24.07
CA LEU A 417 17.65 5.72 23.35
C LEU A 417 16.63 5.11 24.31
N VAL A 418 17.07 4.55 25.44
CA VAL A 418 16.17 4.02 26.48
C VAL A 418 15.42 5.16 27.16
N ASP A 419 16.03 6.34 27.37
CA ASP A 419 15.33 7.52 27.88
C ASP A 419 14.14 7.92 26.98
N MET A 420 14.27 7.75 25.66
CA MET A 420 13.20 8.04 24.69
C MET A 420 12.03 7.04 24.72
N PHE A 421 12.12 5.97 25.51
CA PHE A 421 11.00 5.06 25.73
C PHE A 421 9.89 5.69 26.57
N MET A 422 10.20 6.72 27.36
CA MET A 422 9.25 7.41 28.22
C MET A 422 8.82 8.76 27.63
N ASP A 423 8.96 8.91 26.32
CA ASP A 423 8.54 10.11 25.59
C ASP A 423 7.00 10.26 25.58
N ASP A 424 6.52 11.49 25.66
CA ASP A 424 5.07 11.79 25.65
C ASP A 424 4.38 11.36 24.34
N ILE A 425 5.12 11.24 23.24
CA ILE A 425 4.58 10.96 21.91
C ILE A 425 4.82 9.52 21.47
N ASP A 426 3.73 8.81 21.16
CA ASP A 426 3.72 7.39 20.77
C ASP A 426 4.65 7.08 19.59
N HIS A 427 4.67 7.95 18.58
CA HIS A 427 5.54 7.82 17.40
C HIS A 427 7.04 7.85 17.77
N VAL A 428 7.42 8.73 18.72
CA VAL A 428 8.81 8.86 19.16
C VAL A 428 9.22 7.62 19.96
N ARG A 429 8.36 7.16 20.89
CA ARG A 429 8.57 5.91 21.63
C ARG A 429 8.76 4.71 20.69
N LEU A 430 7.87 4.57 19.71
CA LEU A 430 7.93 3.50 18.71
C LEU A 430 9.22 3.56 17.88
N ASN A 431 9.65 4.76 17.47
CA ASN A 431 10.89 4.95 16.73
C ASN A 431 12.13 4.58 17.58
N ALA A 432 12.14 4.92 18.87
CA ALA A 432 13.22 4.55 19.79
C ALA A 432 13.32 3.03 19.97
N LEU A 433 12.20 2.35 20.22
CA LEU A 433 12.13 0.89 20.38
C LEU A 433 12.60 0.15 19.12
N THR A 434 12.10 0.57 17.95
CA THR A 434 12.46 -0.05 16.68
C THR A 434 13.93 0.22 16.31
N SER A 435 14.44 1.41 16.60
CA SER A 435 15.86 1.75 16.42
C SER A 435 16.76 0.89 17.30
N LEU A 436 16.43 0.73 18.58
CA LEU A 436 17.22 -0.11 19.48
C LEU A 436 17.16 -1.59 19.10
N CYS A 437 16.01 -2.06 18.60
CA CYS A 437 15.88 -3.41 18.05
C CYS A 437 16.83 -3.64 16.86
N LYS A 438 16.92 -2.68 15.93
CA LYS A 438 17.88 -2.73 14.80
C LYS A 438 19.32 -2.82 15.26
N ILE A 439 19.69 -2.02 16.27
CA ILE A 439 21.05 -2.04 16.85
C ILE A 439 21.32 -3.41 17.52
N GLY A 440 20.36 -3.91 18.31
CA GLY A 440 20.47 -5.18 19.04
C GLY A 440 20.59 -6.42 18.15
N ASN A 441 19.98 -6.40 16.96
CA ASN A 441 20.15 -7.45 15.96
C ASN A 441 21.58 -7.53 15.40
N LYS A 442 22.30 -6.40 15.37
CA LYS A 442 23.68 -6.35 14.87
C LYS A 442 24.71 -6.72 15.94
N ALA A 443 24.50 -6.24 17.16
CA ALA A 443 25.39 -6.50 18.29
C ALA A 443 24.57 -6.68 19.57
N PRO A 444 24.90 -7.68 20.42
CA PRO A 444 24.14 -7.92 21.64
C PRO A 444 24.25 -6.71 22.58
N ILE A 445 23.08 -6.22 23.02
CA ILE A 445 22.96 -5.16 24.02
C ILE A 445 22.63 -5.82 25.36
N THR A 446 23.31 -5.41 26.42
CA THR A 446 23.03 -5.88 27.78
C THR A 446 22.34 -4.76 28.55
N PHE A 447 21.16 -5.04 29.06
CA PHE A 447 20.43 -4.13 29.94
C PHE A 447 20.80 -4.37 31.39
N ASP A 448 21.07 -3.27 32.09
CA ASP A 448 21.12 -3.27 33.54
C ASP A 448 19.71 -3.29 34.15
N THR A 449 19.64 -3.26 35.48
CA THR A 449 18.35 -3.32 36.19
C THR A 449 17.48 -2.09 35.91
N GLU A 450 18.06 -0.89 35.76
CA GLU A 450 17.28 0.34 35.57
C GLU A 450 16.72 0.43 34.16
N GLN A 451 17.56 0.20 33.14
CA GLN A 451 17.16 0.16 31.73
C GLN A 451 16.08 -0.91 31.49
N LEU A 452 16.20 -2.08 32.15
CA LEU A 452 15.19 -3.12 32.07
C LEU A 452 13.85 -2.66 32.68
N GLN A 453 13.86 -2.01 33.85
CA GLN A 453 12.62 -1.53 34.47
C GLN A 453 11.92 -0.47 33.61
N ILE A 454 12.68 0.41 32.95
CA ILE A 454 12.12 1.37 31.98
C ILE A 454 11.40 0.62 30.87
N ALA A 455 12.08 -0.31 30.20
CA ALA A 455 11.48 -1.10 29.11
C ALA A 455 10.27 -1.94 29.56
N LEU A 456 10.30 -2.50 30.77
CA LEU A 456 9.16 -3.23 31.33
C LEU A 456 7.97 -2.31 31.64
N GLY A 457 8.21 -1.04 31.99
CA GLY A 457 7.16 -0.03 32.18
C GLY A 457 6.40 0.27 30.88
N VAL A 458 7.09 0.28 29.73
CA VAL A 458 6.50 0.51 28.40
C VAL A 458 5.52 -0.61 28.00
N LEU A 459 5.63 -1.81 28.59
CA LEU A 459 4.65 -2.88 28.34
C LEU A 459 3.22 -2.48 28.75
N GLU A 460 3.07 -1.51 29.66
CA GLU A 460 1.77 -1.01 30.08
C GLU A 460 1.17 0.09 29.19
N ASP A 461 1.81 0.40 28.06
CA ASP A 461 1.39 1.45 27.11
C ASP A 461 -0.02 1.20 26.56
N ALA A 462 -0.75 2.28 26.27
CA ALA A 462 -2.08 2.22 25.67
C ALA A 462 -2.02 1.74 24.21
N ASP A 463 -1.00 2.14 23.46
CA ASP A 463 -0.83 1.75 22.06
C ASP A 463 -0.28 0.32 21.94
N LYS A 464 -1.02 -0.52 21.21
CA LYS A 464 -0.63 -1.89 20.90
C LYS A 464 0.69 -1.96 20.12
N ASP A 465 0.94 -1.04 19.19
CA ASP A 465 2.15 -1.11 18.36
C ASP A 465 3.41 -0.85 19.20
N VAL A 466 3.32 0.06 20.18
CA VAL A 466 4.41 0.33 21.14
C VAL A 466 4.65 -0.90 22.01
N ARG A 467 3.59 -1.55 22.52
CA ARG A 467 3.72 -2.81 23.28
C ARG A 467 4.36 -3.92 22.44
N GLU A 468 3.91 -4.13 21.21
CA GLU A 468 4.46 -5.14 20.29
C GLU A 468 5.92 -4.83 19.92
N ALA A 469 6.27 -3.56 19.70
CA ALA A 469 7.64 -3.14 19.47
C ALA A 469 8.52 -3.37 20.70
N THR A 470 7.98 -3.17 21.90
CA THR A 470 8.66 -3.49 23.17
C THR A 470 8.93 -4.98 23.30
N HIS A 471 7.95 -5.83 22.96
CA HIS A 471 8.14 -7.28 22.89
C HIS A 471 9.30 -7.64 21.96
N ARG A 472 9.31 -7.12 20.73
CA ARG A 472 10.40 -7.35 19.75
C ARG A 472 11.75 -6.81 20.23
N MET A 473 11.78 -5.65 20.88
CA MET A 473 13.01 -5.10 21.44
C MET A 473 13.55 -5.99 22.57
N LEU A 474 12.68 -6.49 23.45
CA LEU A 474 13.08 -7.39 24.54
C LEU A 474 13.60 -8.73 24.01
N GLU A 475 13.21 -9.12 22.79
CA GLU A 475 13.81 -10.29 22.15
C GLU A 475 15.31 -10.10 22.06
N VAL A 476 15.82 -9.01 21.49
CA VAL A 476 17.23 -8.86 21.09
C VAL A 476 18.19 -8.53 22.25
N ILE A 477 17.67 -8.16 23.42
CA ILE A 477 18.45 -7.73 24.58
C ILE A 477 18.83 -8.91 25.49
N THR A 478 19.95 -8.74 26.20
CA THR A 478 20.42 -9.65 27.26
C THR A 478 20.28 -8.98 28.63
N MET A 479 19.76 -9.70 29.61
CA MET A 479 19.62 -9.22 30.98
C MET A 479 20.91 -9.43 31.76
N ALA A 480 21.34 -8.44 32.54
CA ALA A 480 22.57 -8.53 33.33
C ALA A 480 22.45 -9.46 34.56
N THR A 481 21.25 -9.62 35.14
CA THR A 481 21.03 -10.28 36.43
C THR A 481 19.87 -11.27 36.41
N GLN A 482 19.88 -12.22 37.34
CA GLN A 482 18.77 -13.17 37.54
C GLN A 482 17.50 -12.48 38.02
N ASP A 483 17.62 -11.47 38.89
CA ASP A 483 16.47 -10.70 39.39
C ASP A 483 15.72 -10.00 38.25
N GLY A 484 16.45 -9.55 37.22
CA GLY A 484 15.85 -9.01 36.00
C GLY A 484 14.96 -10.00 35.26
N MET A 485 15.33 -11.29 35.23
CA MET A 485 14.49 -12.35 34.64
C MET A 485 13.19 -12.55 35.43
N THR A 486 13.27 -12.50 36.77
CA THR A 486 12.08 -12.59 37.63
C THR A 486 11.14 -11.40 37.39
N SER A 487 11.67 -10.17 37.39
CA SER A 487 10.86 -8.97 37.07
C SER A 487 10.26 -9.02 35.68
N PHE A 488 11.00 -9.49 34.66
CA PHE A 488 10.48 -9.67 33.31
C PHE A 488 9.29 -10.64 33.27
N LEU A 489 9.39 -11.77 33.97
CA LEU A 489 8.32 -12.76 34.04
C LEU A 489 7.08 -12.23 34.77
N GLU A 490 7.26 -11.50 35.87
CA GLU A 490 6.16 -10.87 36.60
C GLU A 490 5.46 -9.81 35.76
N SER A 491 6.20 -8.95 35.06
CA SER A 491 5.65 -7.93 34.18
C SER A 491 4.89 -8.53 33.00
N LEU A 492 5.44 -9.56 32.34
CA LEU A 492 4.71 -10.26 31.27
C LEU A 492 3.46 -10.98 31.79
N ALA A 493 3.50 -11.54 33.00
CA ALA A 493 2.33 -12.16 33.60
C ALA A 493 1.22 -11.14 33.89
N SER A 494 1.59 -9.95 34.35
CA SER A 494 0.65 -8.82 34.47
C SER A 494 0.10 -8.39 33.11
N ASN A 495 0.98 -8.32 32.09
CA ASN A 495 0.62 -7.92 30.74
C ASN A 495 -0.37 -8.89 30.08
N MET A 496 -0.14 -10.21 30.17
CA MET A 496 -1.05 -11.24 29.65
C MET A 496 -2.44 -11.18 30.30
N ARG A 497 -2.54 -10.75 31.57
CA ARG A 497 -3.82 -10.58 32.26
C ARG A 497 -4.56 -9.32 31.82
N ARG A 498 -3.82 -8.24 31.51
CA ARG A 498 -4.39 -6.94 31.12
C ARG A 498 -4.72 -6.88 29.63
N PHE A 499 -3.85 -7.41 28.78
CA PHE A 499 -3.93 -7.37 27.32
C PHE A 499 -3.87 -8.79 26.74
N SER A 500 -4.96 -9.56 26.89
CA SER A 500 -5.03 -10.93 26.37
C SER A 500 -4.91 -11.03 24.85
N GLU A 501 -5.14 -9.92 24.14
CA GLU A 501 -4.99 -9.81 22.68
C GLU A 501 -3.53 -9.86 22.19
N ASP A 502 -2.56 -9.63 23.09
CA ASP A 502 -1.13 -9.61 22.78
C ASP A 502 -0.44 -10.97 23.05
N GLN A 503 -1.22 -12.03 23.31
CA GLN A 503 -0.72 -13.36 23.70
C GLN A 503 0.37 -13.90 22.75
N LEU A 504 0.18 -13.78 21.43
CA LEU A 504 1.12 -14.33 20.46
C LEU A 504 2.46 -13.58 20.46
N SER A 505 2.44 -12.24 20.52
CA SER A 505 3.66 -11.43 20.54
C SER A 505 4.44 -11.64 21.84
N ILE A 506 3.74 -11.81 22.97
CA ILE A 506 4.37 -12.17 24.24
C ILE A 506 5.02 -13.56 24.16
N TYR A 507 4.34 -14.56 23.59
CA TYR A 507 4.91 -15.90 23.43
C TYR A 507 6.16 -15.92 22.54
N GLN A 508 6.17 -15.13 21.46
CA GLN A 508 7.36 -14.95 20.60
C GLN A 508 8.51 -14.29 21.37
N CYS A 509 8.21 -13.27 22.17
CA CYS A 509 9.18 -12.62 23.05
C CYS A 509 9.80 -13.62 24.05
N ILE A 510 8.95 -14.35 24.79
CA ILE A 510 9.38 -15.37 25.76
C ILE A 510 10.24 -16.46 25.10
N ARG A 511 9.89 -16.90 23.89
CA ARG A 511 10.69 -17.86 23.12
C ARG A 511 12.12 -17.33 22.92
N ALA A 512 12.27 -16.11 22.42
CA ALA A 512 13.58 -15.54 22.11
C ALA A 512 14.41 -15.30 23.37
N VAL A 513 13.78 -14.77 24.43
CA VAL A 513 14.41 -14.56 25.74
C VAL A 513 14.88 -15.89 26.35
N GLY A 514 14.06 -16.94 26.27
CA GLY A 514 14.43 -18.28 26.74
C GLY A 514 15.69 -18.82 26.07
N ARG A 515 15.82 -18.65 24.75
CA ARG A 515 17.01 -19.10 23.99
C ARG A 515 18.31 -18.41 24.41
N ARG A 516 18.26 -17.18 24.96
CA ARG A 516 19.44 -16.41 25.37
C ARG A 516 19.81 -16.60 26.85
N HIS A 517 18.84 -16.85 27.72
CA HIS A 517 19.02 -16.79 29.18
C HIS A 517 18.96 -18.15 29.89
N GLY A 518 19.45 -19.21 29.24
CA GLY A 518 19.45 -20.58 29.78
C GLY A 518 19.94 -20.74 31.22
N PRO A 519 21.03 -20.08 31.66
CA PRO A 519 21.50 -20.16 33.05
C PRO A 519 20.53 -19.59 34.08
N PHE A 520 19.84 -18.48 33.79
CA PHE A 520 18.87 -17.90 34.72
C PHE A 520 17.60 -18.75 34.80
N VAL A 521 17.13 -19.25 33.64
CA VAL A 521 15.94 -20.10 33.57
C VAL A 521 16.16 -21.42 34.32
N GLU A 522 17.36 -22.02 34.27
CA GLU A 522 17.66 -23.26 35.00
C GLU A 522 17.40 -23.14 36.52
N VAL A 523 17.75 -21.99 37.11
CA VAL A 523 17.58 -21.76 38.55
C VAL A 523 16.09 -21.53 38.90
N LEU A 524 15.34 -20.92 38.00
CA LEU A 524 13.93 -20.56 38.22
C LEU A 524 12.93 -21.68 37.93
N VAL A 525 13.32 -22.74 37.19
CA VAL A 525 12.41 -23.85 36.82
C VAL A 525 11.63 -24.44 37.99
N PRO A 526 12.23 -24.75 39.17
CA PRO A 526 11.48 -25.29 40.29
C PRO A 526 10.44 -24.33 40.86
N GLU A 527 10.72 -23.03 40.81
CA GLU A 527 9.84 -21.97 41.31
C GLU A 527 8.67 -21.74 40.35
N ILE A 528 8.96 -21.58 39.06
CA ILE A 528 7.98 -21.30 38.00
C ILE A 528 6.97 -22.44 37.82
N LEU A 529 7.40 -23.70 38.01
CA LEU A 529 6.55 -24.90 37.90
C LEU A 529 6.04 -25.40 39.26
N HIS A 530 6.23 -24.65 40.35
CA HIS A 530 5.82 -25.01 41.71
C HIS A 530 6.27 -26.44 42.14
N LEU A 531 7.50 -26.82 41.79
CA LEU A 531 8.05 -28.16 42.05
C LEU A 531 8.64 -28.24 43.46
N ASP A 532 7.86 -28.77 44.40
CA ASP A 532 8.37 -29.11 45.74
C ASP A 532 9.07 -30.48 45.73
N LYS A 533 10.27 -30.55 46.30
CA LYS A 533 11.05 -31.80 46.44
C LYS A 533 10.35 -32.86 47.30
N MET A 534 9.42 -32.46 48.17
CA MET A 534 8.72 -33.34 49.12
C MET A 534 7.37 -33.85 48.59
N PHE A 535 6.83 -33.23 47.52
CA PHE A 535 5.51 -33.55 46.99
C PHE A 535 5.58 -33.99 45.52
N LEU A 536 4.54 -34.72 45.08
CA LEU A 536 4.39 -35.05 43.67
C LEU A 536 3.97 -33.79 42.89
N PRO A 537 4.60 -33.49 41.75
CA PRO A 537 4.20 -32.38 40.88
C PRO A 537 2.73 -32.48 40.48
N ILE A 538 1.98 -31.40 40.68
CA ILE A 538 0.57 -31.29 40.28
C ILE A 538 0.52 -30.84 38.82
N GLU A 539 -0.25 -31.55 37.99
CA GLU A 539 -0.42 -31.20 36.58
C GLU A 539 -1.26 -29.92 36.46
N GLU A 540 -0.66 -28.86 35.90
CA GLU A 540 -1.33 -27.57 35.67
C GLU A 540 -2.21 -27.59 34.42
N ASN A 541 -3.15 -26.65 34.33
CA ASN A 541 -4.07 -26.55 33.20
C ASN A 541 -3.36 -26.04 31.94
N VAL A 542 -3.41 -26.81 30.86
CA VAL A 542 -2.79 -26.49 29.56
C VAL A 542 -3.41 -25.26 28.89
N GLU A 543 -4.65 -24.91 29.24
CA GLU A 543 -5.31 -23.70 28.72
C GLU A 543 -4.94 -22.42 29.48
N ASP A 544 -4.20 -22.52 30.59
CA ASP A 544 -3.68 -21.33 31.27
C ASP A 544 -2.57 -20.68 30.44
N MET A 545 -2.76 -19.40 30.12
CA MET A 545 -1.84 -18.61 29.30
C MET A 545 -0.46 -18.47 29.96
N LEU A 546 -0.42 -18.29 31.29
CA LEU A 546 0.84 -18.12 32.02
C LEU A 546 1.66 -19.42 32.00
N TYR A 547 1.00 -20.54 32.28
CA TYR A 547 1.61 -21.86 32.21
C TYR A 547 2.13 -22.18 30.80
N GLY A 548 1.35 -21.85 29.76
CA GLY A 548 1.79 -21.96 28.37
C GLY A 548 3.07 -21.16 28.09
N GLY A 549 3.12 -19.91 28.55
CA GLY A 549 4.31 -19.06 28.47
C GLY A 549 5.52 -19.65 29.22
N HIS A 550 5.33 -20.17 30.43
CA HIS A 550 6.40 -20.82 31.19
C HIS A 550 7.00 -22.02 30.46
N LEU A 551 6.17 -22.88 29.85
CA LEU A 551 6.67 -24.00 29.05
C LEU A 551 7.42 -23.53 27.80
N ILE A 552 6.94 -22.48 27.13
CA ILE A 552 7.65 -21.87 25.99
C ILE A 552 9.05 -21.42 26.44
N LEU A 553 9.17 -20.70 27.55
CA LEU A 553 10.46 -20.25 28.09
C LEU A 553 11.40 -21.43 28.35
N ILE A 554 10.93 -22.42 29.12
CA ILE A 554 11.71 -23.54 29.61
C ILE A 554 12.23 -24.41 28.45
N PHE A 555 11.37 -24.77 27.50
CA PHE A 555 11.79 -25.60 26.37
C PHE A 555 12.75 -24.87 25.42
N ASN A 556 12.59 -23.56 25.23
CA ASN A 556 13.54 -22.78 24.45
C ASN A 556 14.89 -22.58 25.17
N ALA A 557 14.88 -22.41 26.51
CA ALA A 557 16.09 -22.37 27.33
C ALA A 557 16.84 -23.71 27.38
N ALA A 558 16.10 -24.82 27.21
CA ALA A 558 16.67 -26.16 27.18
C ALA A 558 17.51 -26.47 25.93
N ILE A 559 17.40 -25.66 24.86
CA ILE A 559 18.22 -25.83 23.64
C ILE A 559 19.71 -25.58 23.96
N PRO A 560 20.13 -24.40 24.46
CA PRO A 560 21.52 -24.19 24.86
C PRO A 560 21.85 -24.88 26.19
N ASN A 561 20.88 -25.10 27.08
CA ASN A 561 21.09 -25.70 28.40
C ASN A 561 20.22 -26.95 28.65
N PRO A 562 20.62 -28.13 28.15
CA PRO A 562 19.82 -29.36 28.25
C PRO A 562 19.70 -29.93 29.68
N ILE A 563 20.39 -29.35 30.67
CA ILE A 563 20.27 -29.76 32.08
C ILE A 563 18.84 -29.52 32.58
N ILE A 564 18.18 -28.45 32.09
CA ILE A 564 16.81 -28.06 32.41
C ILE A 564 15.84 -29.24 32.20
N LEU A 565 16.01 -30.01 31.13
CA LEU A 565 15.12 -31.12 30.76
C LEU A 565 15.07 -32.23 31.82
N LYS A 566 16.14 -32.38 32.62
CA LYS A 566 16.20 -33.38 33.71
C LYS A 566 15.37 -32.97 34.92
N GLN A 567 15.06 -31.68 35.06
CA GLN A 567 14.26 -31.14 36.16
C GLN A 567 12.75 -31.24 35.87
N LEU A 568 12.36 -31.46 34.61
CA LEU A 568 10.96 -31.38 34.20
C LEU A 568 10.16 -32.62 34.56
N PRO A 569 8.91 -32.44 35.03
CA PRO A 569 7.99 -33.55 35.26
C PRO A 569 7.54 -34.17 33.93
N LYS A 570 7.16 -35.45 33.97
CA LYS A 570 6.80 -36.22 32.76
C LYS A 570 5.61 -35.63 31.99
N TYR A 571 4.66 -34.96 32.66
CA TYR A 571 3.52 -34.34 32.00
C TYR A 571 3.92 -33.14 31.12
N ALA A 572 5.00 -32.41 31.45
CA ALA A 572 5.45 -31.28 30.66
C ALA A 572 5.80 -31.67 29.22
N PHE A 573 6.34 -32.88 29.01
CA PHE A 573 6.61 -33.43 27.68
C PHE A 573 5.33 -33.77 26.89
N LYS A 574 4.23 -34.11 27.58
CA LYS A 574 2.91 -34.30 26.93
C LYS A 574 2.30 -32.95 26.56
N HIS A 575 2.42 -31.95 27.43
CA HIS A 575 1.93 -30.60 27.18
C HIS A 575 2.68 -29.95 26.02
N TYR A 576 3.99 -30.16 25.93
CA TYR A 576 4.82 -29.75 24.80
C TYR A 576 4.24 -30.19 23.45
N THR A 577 3.88 -31.46 23.30
CA THR A 577 3.31 -31.96 22.03
C THR A 577 2.05 -31.21 21.61
N TYR A 578 1.12 -30.99 22.55
CA TYR A 578 -0.12 -30.27 22.25
C TYR A 578 0.12 -28.78 21.98
N LEU A 579 0.91 -28.11 22.83
CA LEU A 579 1.15 -26.68 22.74
C LEU A 579 2.00 -26.29 21.53
N ARG A 580 2.93 -27.15 21.10
CA ARG A 580 3.66 -26.97 19.85
C ARG A 580 2.73 -27.04 18.64
N ASP A 581 1.80 -27.99 18.61
CA ASP A 581 0.84 -28.08 17.51
C ASP A 581 -0.12 -26.87 17.51
N LYS A 582 -0.44 -26.30 18.68
CA LYS A 582 -1.26 -25.07 18.83
C LYS A 582 -0.48 -23.79 18.50
N TYR A 583 0.81 -23.72 18.84
CA TYR A 583 1.70 -22.57 18.64
C TYR A 583 3.04 -22.99 18.00
N PRO A 584 3.07 -23.37 16.71
CA PRO A 584 4.25 -23.97 16.08
C PRO A 584 5.50 -23.09 16.16
N ASN A 585 5.34 -21.78 15.96
CA ASN A 585 6.45 -20.83 15.90
C ASN A 585 7.01 -20.42 17.27
N CYS A 586 6.41 -20.89 18.37
CA CYS A 586 6.82 -20.53 19.74
C CYS A 586 7.66 -21.60 20.42
N PHE A 587 7.55 -22.86 20.00
CA PHE A 587 8.29 -23.98 20.59
C PHE A 587 9.48 -24.38 19.72
N PRO A 588 10.55 -24.95 20.32
CA PRO A 588 11.63 -25.57 19.55
C PRO A 588 11.15 -26.83 18.81
N GLU A 589 11.88 -27.22 17.77
CA GLU A 589 11.60 -28.48 17.07
C GLU A 589 12.14 -29.69 17.87
N PRO A 590 11.53 -30.90 17.75
CA PRO A 590 12.00 -32.10 18.45
C PRO A 590 13.44 -32.51 18.11
N THR A 591 13.95 -32.05 16.97
CA THR A 591 15.34 -32.24 16.53
C THR A 591 16.32 -31.38 17.34
N GLU A 592 15.87 -30.21 17.82
CA GLU A 592 16.68 -29.26 18.58
C GLU A 592 16.83 -29.65 20.06
N ILE A 593 15.92 -30.48 20.61
CA ILE A 593 15.94 -30.89 22.02
C ILE A 593 16.76 -32.18 22.23
N PRO A 594 17.83 -32.18 23.06
CA PRO A 594 18.63 -33.36 23.38
C PRO A 594 17.99 -34.19 24.51
N CYS A 595 16.93 -34.97 24.24
CA CYS A 595 16.23 -35.78 25.26
C CYS A 595 16.14 -37.28 24.94
N PRO A 596 16.34 -38.20 25.91
CA PRO A 596 16.02 -39.63 25.78
C PRO A 596 14.51 -39.94 25.77
N GLY A 597 13.68 -39.04 26.31
CA GLY A 597 12.22 -39.20 26.36
C GLY A 597 11.50 -38.92 25.03
N THR A 598 12.21 -38.41 24.02
CA THR A 598 11.68 -38.10 22.68
C THR A 598 11.91 -39.23 21.68
N GLN A 599 12.44 -40.39 22.10
CA GLN A 599 12.50 -41.59 21.23
C GLN A 599 11.13 -41.89 20.58
N PRO A 600 10.00 -41.91 21.31
CA PRO A 600 8.68 -42.12 20.70
C PRO A 600 8.27 -41.03 19.70
N LEU A 601 8.76 -39.80 19.87
CA LEU A 601 8.49 -38.67 18.98
C LEU A 601 9.36 -38.70 17.71
N ARG A 602 10.61 -39.13 17.83
CA ARG A 602 11.49 -39.41 16.68
C ARG A 602 11.01 -40.63 15.89
N ASP A 603 10.50 -41.65 16.59
CA ASP A 603 9.94 -42.86 15.97
C ASP A 603 8.58 -42.58 15.28
N LEU A 604 7.74 -41.70 15.84
CA LEU A 604 6.49 -41.25 15.19
C LEU A 604 6.78 -40.41 13.94
N ALA A 605 7.76 -39.51 14.01
CA ALA A 605 8.23 -38.74 12.86
C ALA A 605 8.83 -39.65 11.77
N ALA A 606 9.64 -40.64 12.15
CA ALA A 606 10.21 -41.63 11.23
C ALA A 606 9.17 -42.60 10.64
N ALA A 607 8.15 -43.00 11.40
CA ALA A 607 7.05 -43.82 10.92
C ALA A 607 6.18 -43.09 9.89
N LEU A 608 5.99 -41.77 10.05
CA LEU A 608 5.33 -40.93 9.06
C LEU A 608 6.15 -40.81 7.76
N THR A 609 7.49 -40.85 7.84
CA THR A 609 8.38 -40.83 6.65
C THR A 609 8.49 -42.19 5.94
N MET A 610 8.32 -43.31 6.65
CA MET A 610 8.55 -44.68 6.13
C MET A 610 7.36 -45.31 5.38
N THR A 611 6.20 -44.67 5.31
CA THR A 611 5.00 -45.21 4.62
C THR A 611 5.00 -44.97 3.10
N ILE A 612 6.13 -44.56 2.52
CA ILE A 612 6.33 -44.39 1.08
C ILE A 612 6.84 -45.72 0.49
N VAL A 613 5.93 -46.67 0.28
CA VAL A 613 6.22 -47.86 -0.55
C VAL A 613 5.77 -47.56 -1.99
N LYS A 614 6.74 -47.38 -2.89
CA LYS A 614 6.53 -47.32 -4.35
C LYS A 614 5.83 -48.59 -4.84
N PRO A 615 4.75 -48.53 -5.63
CA PRO A 615 4.29 -49.69 -6.36
C PRO A 615 5.14 -49.87 -7.63
N ASN A 616 5.67 -51.08 -7.77
CA ASN A 616 6.45 -51.55 -8.90
C ASN A 616 5.68 -51.41 -10.23
N THR A 617 6.36 -50.87 -11.22
CA THR A 617 6.01 -50.96 -12.64
C THR A 617 6.33 -52.36 -13.16
N SER A 618 5.33 -53.21 -13.34
CA SER A 618 5.38 -54.35 -14.28
C SER A 618 3.99 -54.95 -14.44
N ASP A 619 3.35 -54.64 -15.57
CA ASP A 619 2.74 -55.61 -16.50
C ASP A 619 1.80 -54.87 -17.46
N MET A 620 2.40 -54.40 -18.55
CA MET A 620 1.71 -54.25 -19.83
C MET A 620 1.87 -55.59 -20.55
N ASP A 621 0.74 -56.23 -20.89
CA ASP A 621 0.54 -56.89 -22.18
C ASP A 621 -0.97 -57.17 -22.37
N VAL A 622 -1.62 -56.51 -23.33
CA VAL A 622 -2.03 -57.02 -24.66
C VAL A 622 -3.36 -57.82 -24.60
N ASP A 623 -4.44 -57.29 -25.18
CA ASP A 623 -4.92 -57.79 -26.49
C ASP A 623 -6.18 -57.10 -27.04
N ILE A 624 -6.20 -56.99 -28.36
CA ILE A 624 -7.27 -56.46 -29.21
C ILE A 624 -8.15 -57.60 -29.72
N ALA A 625 -9.46 -57.31 -29.84
CA ALA A 625 -10.51 -57.97 -30.62
C ALA A 625 -11.27 -59.18 -30.02
N SER A 626 -12.61 -59.06 -29.94
CA SER A 626 -13.53 -59.78 -30.83
C SER A 626 -15.02 -59.53 -30.50
N ARG A 627 -15.88 -60.06 -31.36
CA ARG A 627 -17.26 -59.72 -31.70
C ARG A 627 -18.34 -60.27 -30.74
N HIS A 628 -19.50 -59.59 -30.83
CA HIS A 628 -20.88 -60.12 -30.86
C HIS A 628 -21.80 -60.12 -29.61
N LYS A 629 -22.90 -59.37 -29.80
CA LYS A 629 -24.32 -59.63 -29.45
C LYS A 629 -24.70 -59.90 -27.99
N GLY A 630 -25.32 -58.87 -27.41
CA GLY A 630 -26.70 -58.92 -26.93
C GLY A 630 -26.94 -59.47 -25.53
N SER A 631 -27.25 -58.60 -24.58
CA SER A 631 -28.35 -58.82 -23.64
C SER A 631 -28.67 -57.52 -22.87
N ARG A 632 -29.94 -57.11 -22.92
CA ARG A 632 -30.52 -56.10 -22.02
C ARG A 632 -30.40 -56.63 -20.58
N ARG A 633 -29.68 -55.91 -19.71
CA ARG A 633 -29.94 -55.93 -18.26
C ARG A 633 -29.60 -54.58 -17.65
N THR A 634 -30.52 -54.15 -16.80
CA THR A 634 -30.61 -52.91 -16.03
C THR A 634 -29.32 -52.56 -15.28
N ALA A 635 -28.82 -51.34 -15.45
CA ALA A 635 -27.74 -50.78 -14.65
C ALA A 635 -28.29 -50.25 -13.31
N PRO A 636 -27.74 -50.66 -12.15
CA PRO A 636 -27.95 -49.94 -10.90
C PRO A 636 -26.77 -48.98 -10.63
N GLN A 637 -27.12 -47.77 -10.21
CA GLN A 637 -26.50 -46.88 -9.23
C GLN A 637 -25.09 -47.19 -8.61
N SER A 638 -24.08 -47.65 -9.36
CA SER A 638 -22.70 -47.82 -8.82
C SER A 638 -21.72 -46.71 -9.20
N ALA A 639 -22.03 -45.87 -10.19
CA ALA A 639 -21.11 -44.81 -10.67
C ALA A 639 -20.96 -43.62 -9.69
N ALA A 640 -21.98 -43.31 -8.90
CA ALA A 640 -21.93 -42.21 -7.93
C ALA A 640 -21.11 -42.55 -6.68
N VAL A 641 -21.07 -43.83 -6.29
CA VAL A 641 -20.28 -44.30 -5.14
C VAL A 641 -18.81 -44.46 -5.52
N SER A 642 -18.49 -44.86 -6.76
CA SER A 642 -17.10 -44.96 -7.24
C SER A 642 -16.40 -43.60 -7.34
N SER A 643 -17.11 -42.55 -7.76
CA SER A 643 -16.57 -41.18 -7.82
C SER A 643 -16.21 -40.62 -6.44
N ALA A 644 -17.05 -40.82 -5.42
CA ALA A 644 -16.75 -40.40 -4.06
C ALA A 644 -15.62 -41.23 -3.42
N TYR A 645 -15.54 -42.53 -3.74
CA TYR A 645 -14.48 -43.42 -3.27
C TYR A 645 -13.13 -43.11 -3.92
N GLU A 646 -13.10 -42.75 -5.20
CA GLU A 646 -11.89 -42.29 -5.92
C GLU A 646 -11.39 -40.94 -5.42
N THR A 647 -12.28 -39.98 -5.12
CA THR A 647 -11.89 -38.68 -4.51
C THR A 647 -11.33 -38.86 -3.11
N THR A 648 -11.86 -39.80 -2.32
CA THR A 648 -11.34 -40.12 -0.98
C THR A 648 -9.96 -40.79 -1.06
N ILE A 649 -9.73 -41.63 -2.08
CA ILE A 649 -8.43 -42.26 -2.34
C ILE A 649 -7.41 -41.23 -2.87
N ALA A 650 -7.83 -40.25 -3.67
CA ALA A 650 -6.96 -39.14 -4.11
C ALA A 650 -6.59 -38.21 -2.95
N ALA A 651 -7.51 -37.93 -2.03
CA ALA A 651 -7.26 -37.15 -0.82
C ALA A 651 -6.25 -37.82 0.14
N MET A 652 -6.07 -39.14 0.06
CA MET A 652 -5.03 -39.88 0.79
C MET A 652 -3.66 -39.91 0.08
N ARG A 653 -3.57 -39.44 -1.18
CA ARG A 653 -2.37 -39.55 -2.06
C ARG A 653 -1.50 -38.30 -2.11
N VAL A 654 -1.97 -37.12 -1.70
CA VAL A 654 -1.15 -35.90 -1.67
C VAL A 654 -0.52 -35.79 -0.28
N GLN A 655 0.71 -36.30 -0.15
CA GLN A 655 1.49 -36.23 1.10
C GLN A 655 2.72 -35.32 0.95
N THR A 656 3.16 -35.09 -0.28
CA THR A 656 4.29 -34.21 -0.63
C THR A 656 3.86 -33.10 -1.58
N GLU A 657 4.67 -32.04 -1.68
CA GLU A 657 4.44 -30.93 -2.61
C GLU A 657 4.48 -31.40 -4.08
N GLU A 658 5.35 -32.36 -4.41
CA GLU A 658 5.48 -32.95 -5.75
C GLU A 658 4.22 -33.74 -6.17
N ASP A 659 3.57 -34.43 -5.22
CA ASP A 659 2.30 -35.12 -5.46
C ASP A 659 1.17 -34.11 -5.77
N ALA A 660 1.19 -32.95 -5.09
CA ALA A 660 0.21 -31.89 -5.29
C ALA A 660 0.37 -31.23 -6.66
N GLU A 661 1.61 -30.99 -7.12
CA GLU A 661 1.90 -30.47 -8.45
C GLU A 661 1.48 -31.45 -9.56
N THR A 662 1.80 -32.73 -9.40
CA THR A 662 1.39 -33.78 -10.35
C THR A 662 -0.13 -33.92 -10.40
N PHE A 663 -0.81 -33.83 -9.25
CA PHE A 663 -2.27 -33.84 -9.19
C PHE A 663 -2.86 -32.61 -9.90
N TYR A 664 -2.29 -31.43 -9.68
CA TYR A 664 -2.73 -30.19 -10.35
C TYR A 664 -2.59 -30.27 -11.87
N GLU A 665 -1.49 -30.78 -12.40
CA GLU A 665 -1.32 -30.97 -13.85
C GLU A 665 -2.38 -31.91 -14.45
N ASN A 666 -2.76 -32.98 -13.74
CA ASN A 666 -3.84 -33.87 -14.17
C ASN A 666 -5.20 -33.13 -14.20
N VAL A 667 -5.45 -32.25 -13.24
CA VAL A 667 -6.66 -31.41 -13.20
C VAL A 667 -6.68 -30.43 -14.36
N LEU A 668 -5.54 -29.80 -14.69
CA LEU A 668 -5.43 -28.92 -15.85
C LEU A 668 -5.63 -29.70 -17.18
N HIS A 669 -5.14 -30.93 -17.28
CA HIS A 669 -5.43 -31.78 -18.44
C HIS A 669 -6.93 -32.10 -18.58
N ASN A 670 -7.64 -32.31 -17.45
CA ASN A 670 -9.10 -32.46 -17.47
C ASN A 670 -9.81 -31.17 -17.93
N MET A 671 -9.29 -30.00 -17.56
CA MET A 671 -9.78 -28.70 -18.05
C MET A 671 -9.58 -28.55 -19.57
N ASP A 672 -8.44 -28.96 -20.12
CA ASP A 672 -8.18 -28.98 -21.56
C ASP A 672 -9.19 -29.89 -22.30
N ARG A 673 -9.51 -31.05 -21.71
CA ARG A 673 -10.54 -31.97 -22.23
C ARG A 673 -11.95 -31.36 -22.20
N ILE A 674 -12.30 -30.63 -21.13
CA ILE A 674 -13.58 -29.90 -21.02
C ILE A 674 -13.69 -28.88 -22.15
N HIS A 675 -12.61 -28.15 -22.45
CA HIS A 675 -12.60 -27.20 -23.55
C HIS A 675 -12.87 -27.87 -24.90
N LEU A 676 -12.22 -29.01 -25.17
CA LEU A 676 -12.44 -29.77 -26.40
C LEU A 676 -13.88 -30.29 -26.52
N LEU A 677 -14.47 -30.76 -25.42
CA LEU A 677 -15.86 -31.22 -25.38
C LEU A 677 -16.86 -30.07 -25.61
N ALA A 678 -16.57 -28.88 -25.08
CA ALA A 678 -17.41 -27.69 -25.25
C ALA A 678 -17.52 -27.22 -26.72
N ARG A 679 -16.53 -27.56 -27.56
CA ARG A 679 -16.54 -27.28 -29.02
C ARG A 679 -17.46 -28.20 -29.82
N GLN A 680 -17.77 -29.40 -29.30
CA GLN A 680 -18.54 -30.40 -30.04
C GLN A 680 -20.06 -30.10 -29.97
N ARG A 681 -20.76 -30.26 -31.10
CA ARG A 681 -22.22 -30.02 -31.17
C ARG A 681 -23.02 -31.30 -30.92
N GLY A 682 -23.66 -31.43 -29.74
CA GLY A 682 -24.59 -32.53 -29.43
C GLY A 682 -25.28 -32.40 -28.06
N SER A 683 -26.53 -32.85 -27.95
CA SER A 683 -27.33 -32.82 -26.70
C SER A 683 -26.77 -33.76 -25.61
N ASN A 684 -26.44 -35.01 -25.99
CA ASN A 684 -25.86 -36.01 -25.07
C ASN A 684 -24.50 -35.58 -24.49
N ASN A 685 -23.77 -34.72 -25.21
CA ASN A 685 -22.47 -34.21 -24.78
C ASN A 685 -22.59 -33.16 -23.66
N ARG A 686 -23.76 -32.51 -23.49
CA ARG A 686 -23.95 -31.47 -22.46
C ARG A 686 -24.06 -32.03 -21.05
N VAL A 687 -24.71 -33.18 -20.90
CA VAL A 687 -24.80 -33.88 -19.60
C VAL A 687 -23.42 -34.38 -19.18
N MET A 688 -22.69 -34.98 -20.11
CA MET A 688 -21.30 -35.39 -19.89
C MET A 688 -20.39 -34.20 -19.57
N LEU A 689 -20.56 -33.07 -20.29
CA LEU A 689 -19.80 -31.84 -20.03
C LEU A 689 -20.05 -31.30 -18.61
N ARG A 690 -21.31 -31.21 -18.16
CA ARG A 690 -21.61 -30.82 -16.77
C ARG A 690 -21.02 -31.76 -15.73
N GLN A 691 -21.05 -33.08 -15.97
CA GLN A 691 -20.44 -34.05 -15.06
C GLN A 691 -18.91 -33.88 -14.97
N GLN A 692 -18.25 -33.62 -16.10
CA GLN A 692 -16.80 -33.38 -16.13
C GLN A 692 -16.43 -32.04 -15.47
N ILE A 693 -17.21 -30.97 -15.71
CA ILE A 693 -17.05 -29.68 -15.02
C ILE A 693 -17.16 -29.86 -13.50
N ALA A 694 -18.22 -30.52 -13.02
CA ALA A 694 -18.43 -30.76 -11.59
C ALA A 694 -17.36 -31.66 -10.96
N ALA A 695 -16.73 -32.56 -11.73
CA ALA A 695 -15.58 -33.32 -11.24
C ALA A 695 -14.35 -32.42 -11.11
N CYS A 696 -14.00 -31.70 -12.18
CA CYS A 696 -12.84 -30.81 -12.21
C CYS A 696 -12.91 -29.69 -11.16
N GLN A 697 -14.09 -29.09 -10.93
CA GLN A 697 -14.29 -28.08 -9.90
C GLN A 697 -14.07 -28.62 -8.47
N ARG A 698 -14.46 -29.88 -8.20
CA ARG A 698 -14.18 -30.52 -6.91
C ARG A 698 -12.68 -30.69 -6.70
N ASP A 699 -11.97 -31.13 -7.75
CA ASP A 699 -10.52 -31.33 -7.69
C ASP A 699 -9.78 -30.00 -7.54
N LEU A 700 -10.19 -28.94 -8.24
CA LEU A 700 -9.65 -27.59 -8.09
C LEU A 700 -9.89 -27.01 -6.69
N HIS A 701 -11.09 -27.20 -6.14
CA HIS A 701 -11.41 -26.75 -4.78
C HIS A 701 -10.55 -27.44 -3.72
N TYR A 702 -10.22 -28.71 -3.92
CA TYR A 702 -9.27 -29.42 -3.06
C TYR A 702 -7.87 -28.78 -3.13
N ILE A 703 -7.37 -28.48 -4.32
CA ILE A 703 -6.05 -27.85 -4.51
C ILE A 703 -5.97 -26.47 -3.85
N THR A 704 -7.05 -25.68 -3.92
CA THR A 704 -7.12 -24.38 -3.23
C THR A 704 -6.86 -24.49 -1.72
N ASN A 705 -7.21 -25.60 -1.09
CA ASN A 705 -7.04 -25.80 0.35
C ASN A 705 -5.72 -26.53 0.72
N VAL A 706 -5.07 -27.20 -0.24
CA VAL A 706 -3.92 -28.09 0.03
C VAL A 706 -2.60 -27.51 -0.46
N HIS A 707 -2.59 -26.72 -1.55
CA HIS A 707 -1.35 -26.30 -2.19
C HIS A 707 -1.21 -24.77 -2.26
N VAL A 708 -0.34 -24.20 -1.43
CA VAL A 708 -0.22 -22.74 -1.25
C VAL A 708 0.17 -22.01 -2.55
N LYS A 709 1.15 -22.53 -3.31
CA LYS A 709 1.64 -21.88 -4.54
C LYS A 709 0.58 -21.81 -5.64
N GLN A 710 -0.17 -22.88 -5.85
CA GLN A 710 -1.14 -23.00 -6.96
C GLN A 710 -2.59 -22.73 -6.54
N ALA A 711 -2.86 -22.51 -5.25
CA ALA A 711 -4.21 -22.31 -4.73
C ALA A 711 -4.97 -21.19 -5.47
N ARG A 712 -4.27 -20.10 -5.79
CA ARG A 712 -4.84 -18.91 -6.43
C ARG A 712 -5.19 -19.15 -7.90
N ALA A 713 -4.31 -19.84 -8.63
CA ALA A 713 -4.55 -20.25 -10.01
C ALA A 713 -5.69 -21.29 -10.09
N ALA A 714 -5.75 -22.22 -9.13
CA ALA A 714 -6.84 -23.19 -9.02
C ALA A 714 -8.19 -22.51 -8.70
N GLU A 715 -8.21 -21.51 -7.82
CA GLU A 715 -9.42 -20.72 -7.54
C GLU A 715 -9.91 -19.99 -8.80
N PHE A 716 -9.00 -19.33 -9.53
CA PHE A 716 -9.33 -18.67 -10.80
C PHE A 716 -9.88 -19.67 -11.84
N ALA A 717 -9.25 -20.82 -12.00
CA ALA A 717 -9.71 -21.87 -12.92
C ALA A 717 -11.11 -22.40 -12.56
N SER A 718 -11.40 -22.54 -11.26
CA SER A 718 -12.71 -22.96 -10.78
C SER A 718 -13.80 -21.95 -11.15
N MET A 719 -13.52 -20.65 -10.96
CA MET A 719 -14.42 -19.56 -11.38
C MET A 719 -14.61 -19.50 -12.90
N TYR A 720 -13.56 -19.82 -13.68
CA TYR A 720 -13.68 -19.92 -15.12
C TYR A 720 -14.63 -21.06 -15.53
N LEU A 721 -14.57 -22.20 -14.85
CA LEU A 721 -15.47 -23.34 -15.06
C LEU A 721 -16.91 -23.03 -14.62
N ASP A 722 -17.13 -22.16 -13.64
CA ASP A 722 -18.49 -21.68 -13.30
C ASP A 722 -19.12 -20.93 -14.49
N CYS A 723 -18.33 -20.14 -15.22
CA CYS A 723 -18.79 -19.50 -16.46
C CYS A 723 -19.17 -20.55 -17.53
N TYR A 724 -18.47 -21.68 -17.59
CA TYR A 724 -18.84 -22.80 -18.47
C TYR A 724 -20.17 -23.43 -18.06
N ASP A 725 -20.38 -23.69 -16.77
CA ASP A 725 -21.66 -24.29 -16.33
C ASP A 725 -22.84 -23.36 -16.63
N ILE A 726 -22.70 -22.05 -16.37
CA ILE A 726 -23.69 -21.04 -16.73
C ILE A 726 -23.95 -21.04 -18.24
N LEU A 727 -22.92 -21.14 -19.08
CA LEU A 727 -23.09 -21.27 -20.53
C LEU A 727 -23.90 -22.52 -20.91
N VAL A 728 -23.66 -23.66 -20.26
CA VAL A 728 -24.45 -24.88 -20.52
C VAL A 728 -25.91 -24.67 -20.07
N GLN A 729 -26.16 -24.00 -18.94
CA GLN A 729 -27.51 -23.61 -18.50
C GLN A 729 -28.22 -22.69 -19.50
N ILE A 730 -27.52 -21.69 -20.05
CA ILE A 730 -28.03 -20.81 -21.11
C ILE A 730 -28.39 -21.63 -22.35
N LYS A 731 -27.51 -22.52 -22.80
CA LYS A 731 -27.73 -23.35 -23.99
C LYS A 731 -28.88 -24.35 -23.85
N ASP A 732 -29.17 -24.81 -22.64
CA ASP A 732 -30.30 -25.72 -22.37
C ASP A 732 -31.63 -24.97 -22.28
N THR A 733 -31.60 -23.75 -21.73
CA THR A 733 -32.80 -22.95 -21.52
C THR A 733 -33.18 -22.10 -22.73
N CYS A 734 -32.25 -21.73 -23.63
CA CYS A 734 -32.47 -20.76 -24.71
C CYS A 734 -33.63 -21.08 -25.66
N SER A 735 -34.03 -22.34 -25.76
CA SER A 735 -35.14 -22.82 -26.60
C SER A 735 -36.45 -23.02 -25.83
N SER A 736 -36.44 -22.83 -24.52
CA SER A 736 -37.57 -23.01 -23.60
C SER A 736 -38.24 -21.68 -23.26
N PRO A 737 -39.58 -21.63 -23.04
CA PRO A 737 -40.27 -20.45 -22.53
C PRO A 737 -39.72 -19.94 -21.19
N SER A 738 -39.08 -20.81 -20.40
CA SER A 738 -38.44 -20.45 -19.12
C SER A 738 -37.22 -19.53 -19.28
N PHE A 739 -36.65 -19.41 -20.49
CA PHE A 739 -35.51 -18.53 -20.76
C PHE A 739 -35.80 -17.07 -20.42
N ILE A 740 -37.02 -16.60 -20.65
CA ILE A 740 -37.43 -15.21 -20.41
C ILE A 740 -37.20 -14.81 -18.94
N MET A 741 -37.49 -15.72 -18.01
CA MET A 741 -37.32 -15.47 -16.58
C MET A 741 -35.86 -15.65 -16.12
N MET A 742 -35.13 -16.58 -16.73
CA MET A 742 -33.76 -16.93 -16.33
C MET A 742 -32.69 -16.03 -16.95
N ALA A 743 -32.94 -15.47 -18.13
CA ALA A 743 -31.95 -14.68 -18.88
C ALA A 743 -31.39 -13.48 -18.09
N PRO A 744 -32.18 -12.66 -17.37
CA PRO A 744 -31.65 -11.61 -16.49
C PRO A 744 -30.68 -12.13 -15.44
N ILE A 745 -31.03 -13.23 -14.77
CA ILE A 745 -30.26 -13.81 -13.66
C ILE A 745 -28.94 -14.39 -14.19
N LEU A 746 -29.00 -15.20 -15.25
CA LEU A 746 -27.81 -15.81 -15.86
C LEU A 746 -26.86 -14.76 -16.46
N SER A 747 -27.39 -13.68 -17.04
CA SER A 747 -26.60 -12.54 -17.53
C SER A 747 -25.87 -11.82 -16.40
N ALA A 748 -26.57 -11.49 -15.31
CA ALA A 748 -25.98 -10.84 -14.15
C ALA A 748 -24.90 -11.71 -13.48
N GLN A 749 -25.11 -13.03 -13.38
CA GLN A 749 -24.11 -13.96 -12.84
C GLN A 749 -22.81 -13.96 -13.67
N LEU A 750 -22.92 -13.98 -15.01
CA LEU A 750 -21.74 -13.89 -15.89
C LEU A 750 -21.02 -12.54 -15.74
N PHE A 751 -21.74 -11.43 -15.61
CA PHE A 751 -21.09 -10.13 -15.35
C PHE A 751 -20.31 -10.14 -14.04
N ARG A 752 -20.92 -10.60 -12.95
CA ARG A 752 -20.26 -10.64 -11.63
C ARG A 752 -19.02 -11.50 -11.63
N LEU A 753 -19.11 -12.73 -12.15
CA LEU A 753 -17.97 -13.63 -12.22
C LEU A 753 -16.86 -13.05 -13.10
N SER A 754 -17.18 -12.55 -14.29
CA SER A 754 -16.16 -12.01 -15.20
C SER A 754 -15.50 -10.72 -14.71
N TYR A 755 -16.21 -9.84 -13.99
CA TYR A 755 -15.59 -8.66 -13.37
C TYR A 755 -14.75 -9.03 -12.15
N TYR A 756 -15.21 -9.98 -11.33
CA TYR A 756 -14.43 -10.48 -10.20
C TYR A 756 -13.12 -11.15 -10.66
N MET A 757 -13.17 -11.95 -11.73
CA MET A 757 -11.98 -12.60 -12.28
C MET A 757 -10.93 -11.60 -12.80
N ASP A 758 -11.36 -10.49 -13.39
CA ASP A 758 -10.48 -9.47 -13.99
C ASP A 758 -9.90 -8.50 -12.95
N HIS A 759 -10.68 -8.12 -11.95
CA HIS A 759 -10.30 -7.09 -10.98
C HIS A 759 -10.00 -7.60 -9.56
N GLY A 760 -10.36 -8.84 -9.25
CA GLY A 760 -10.07 -9.50 -7.96
C GLY A 760 -8.70 -10.20 -7.93
N PHE A 761 -8.05 -10.36 -9.08
CA PHE A 761 -6.73 -10.98 -9.21
C PHE A 761 -5.73 -10.01 -9.85
N LEU A 762 -4.51 -10.00 -9.34
CA LEU A 762 -3.35 -9.36 -9.98
C LEU A 762 -2.53 -10.42 -10.72
N GLY A 763 -1.83 -10.01 -11.78
CA GLY A 763 -0.99 -10.92 -12.58
C GLY A 763 -1.72 -11.61 -13.73
N LEU A 764 -2.94 -11.18 -14.06
CA LEU A 764 -3.70 -11.71 -15.20
C LEU A 764 -3.12 -11.19 -16.52
N ASP A 765 -2.73 -12.11 -17.40
CA ASP A 765 -2.16 -11.77 -18.70
C ASP A 765 -3.22 -11.16 -19.66
N PRO A 766 -2.81 -10.38 -20.67
CA PRO A 766 -3.74 -9.76 -21.62
C PRO A 766 -4.65 -10.77 -22.35
N THR A 767 -4.16 -11.98 -22.64
CA THR A 767 -4.93 -13.01 -23.33
C THR A 767 -6.03 -13.61 -22.44
N ALA A 768 -5.75 -13.86 -21.15
CA ALA A 768 -6.80 -14.26 -20.21
C ALA A 768 -7.83 -13.15 -19.97
N LYS A 769 -7.42 -11.87 -19.92
CA LYS A 769 -8.36 -10.74 -19.80
C LYS A 769 -9.36 -10.70 -20.94
N VAL A 770 -8.90 -10.81 -22.18
CA VAL A 770 -9.77 -10.90 -23.37
C VAL A 770 -10.68 -12.12 -23.29
N SER A 771 -10.17 -13.26 -22.83
CA SER A 771 -10.93 -14.51 -22.68
C SER A 771 -12.08 -14.37 -21.66
N VAL A 772 -11.82 -13.70 -20.54
CA VAL A 772 -12.84 -13.36 -19.53
C VAL A 772 -13.84 -12.33 -20.10
N GLY A 773 -13.36 -11.31 -20.80
CA GLY A 773 -14.19 -10.32 -21.49
C GLY A 773 -15.14 -10.92 -22.54
N HIS A 774 -14.78 -12.05 -23.16
CA HIS A 774 -15.64 -12.77 -24.09
C HIS A 774 -16.96 -13.24 -23.45
N PHE A 775 -16.95 -13.62 -22.17
CA PHE A 775 -18.17 -13.96 -21.43
C PHE A 775 -19.08 -12.75 -21.19
N ARG A 776 -18.54 -11.53 -21.10
CA ARG A 776 -19.33 -10.29 -20.99
C ARG A 776 -20.12 -9.99 -22.28
N VAL A 777 -19.59 -10.42 -23.44
CA VAL A 777 -20.34 -10.37 -24.72
C VAL A 777 -21.51 -11.35 -24.69
N LEU A 778 -21.29 -12.59 -24.23
CA LEU A 778 -22.38 -13.56 -24.05
C LEU A 778 -23.46 -13.05 -23.09
N ALA A 779 -23.05 -12.49 -21.95
CA ALA A 779 -23.96 -11.93 -20.95
C ALA A 779 -24.87 -10.84 -21.55
N ASN A 780 -24.31 -9.92 -22.34
CA ASN A 780 -25.08 -8.91 -23.07
C ASN A 780 -26.07 -9.50 -24.07
N LEU A 781 -25.64 -10.54 -24.82
CA LEU A 781 -26.53 -11.23 -25.75
C LEU A 781 -27.71 -11.88 -25.02
N VAL A 782 -27.45 -12.59 -23.93
CA VAL A 782 -28.48 -13.26 -23.13
C VAL A 782 -29.47 -12.25 -22.56
N TRP A 783 -28.99 -11.12 -22.04
CA TRP A 783 -29.83 -10.01 -21.58
C TRP A 783 -30.73 -9.48 -22.70
N PHE A 784 -30.13 -9.12 -23.84
CA PHE A 784 -30.85 -8.60 -25.00
C PHE A 784 -31.97 -9.54 -25.45
N PHE A 785 -31.69 -10.85 -25.56
CA PHE A 785 -32.69 -11.81 -25.99
C PHE A 785 -33.78 -12.09 -24.96
N GLY A 786 -33.43 -12.14 -23.67
CA GLY A 786 -34.42 -12.26 -22.61
C GLY A 786 -35.46 -11.14 -22.65
N MET A 787 -35.00 -9.90 -22.88
CA MET A 787 -35.87 -8.73 -22.98
C MET A 787 -36.73 -8.73 -24.25
N VAL A 788 -36.17 -9.14 -25.39
CA VAL A 788 -36.92 -9.24 -26.66
C VAL A 788 -37.99 -10.34 -26.62
N GLN A 789 -37.71 -11.51 -26.03
CA GLN A 789 -38.65 -12.63 -25.95
C GLN A 789 -39.80 -12.40 -24.96
N LYS A 790 -39.59 -11.63 -23.88
CA LYS A 790 -40.61 -11.30 -22.86
C LYS A 790 -41.90 -10.72 -23.44
N ARG A 791 -41.83 -10.07 -24.62
CA ARG A 791 -43.00 -9.46 -25.28
C ARG A 791 -43.69 -10.36 -26.32
N SER A 792 -42.99 -11.31 -26.94
CA SER A 792 -43.61 -12.20 -27.95
C SER A 792 -44.70 -13.11 -27.37
N HIS A 793 -44.72 -13.28 -26.04
CA HIS A 793 -45.72 -14.07 -25.30
C HIS A 793 -46.66 -13.20 -24.44
N GLY A 794 -46.50 -11.88 -24.46
CA GLY A 794 -47.32 -10.91 -23.70
C GLY A 794 -48.60 -10.53 -24.44
N GLY A 795 -49.35 -11.53 -24.90
CA GLY A 795 -50.74 -11.35 -25.32
C GLY A 795 -51.65 -11.92 -24.24
N SER A 796 -52.38 -11.03 -23.57
CA SER A 796 -53.47 -11.28 -22.59
C SER A 796 -53.10 -11.18 -21.10
N SER A 797 -53.72 -10.18 -20.45
CA SER A 797 -54.24 -10.20 -19.07
C SER A 797 -53.43 -9.55 -17.92
N VAL A 798 -53.90 -8.32 -17.57
CA VAL A 798 -54.34 -7.86 -16.23
C VAL A 798 -53.36 -7.07 -15.32
N ASN A 799 -53.84 -5.86 -15.03
CA ASN A 799 -53.63 -4.94 -13.90
C ASN A 799 -52.39 -4.02 -13.80
N SER A 800 -52.77 -2.74 -13.89
CA SER A 800 -52.13 -1.46 -13.60
C SER A 800 -51.03 -1.37 -12.54
N SER A 801 -50.21 -0.32 -12.74
CA SER A 801 -49.30 0.38 -11.81
C SER A 801 -47.84 -0.09 -11.68
N GLN A 802 -47.19 -0.40 -12.80
CA GLN A 802 -45.75 -0.18 -12.97
C GLN A 802 -45.53 0.47 -14.34
N ARG A 803 -44.58 1.40 -14.43
CA ARG A 803 -44.25 2.15 -15.66
C ARG A 803 -43.93 1.16 -16.78
N ASP A 804 -44.90 0.96 -17.65
CA ASP A 804 -44.80 0.16 -18.86
C ASP A 804 -43.88 0.94 -19.81
N MET A 805 -42.56 0.76 -19.67
CA MET A 805 -41.57 1.25 -20.63
C MET A 805 -41.77 0.46 -21.92
N GLY A 806 -42.70 0.92 -22.76
CA GLY A 806 -42.89 0.37 -24.09
C GLY A 806 -41.55 0.32 -24.81
N MET A 807 -41.17 -0.86 -25.31
CA MET A 807 -39.99 -1.04 -26.16
C MET A 807 -40.18 -0.19 -27.42
N THR A 808 -39.73 1.06 -27.35
CA THR A 808 -39.63 1.97 -28.48
C THR A 808 -38.49 1.49 -29.38
N LYS A 809 -38.54 1.82 -30.68
CA LYS A 809 -37.45 1.49 -31.61
C LYS A 809 -36.10 2.01 -31.07
N GLU A 810 -36.18 3.15 -30.40
CA GLU A 810 -35.10 3.86 -29.73
C GLU A 810 -34.48 3.05 -28.58
N TYR A 811 -35.27 2.34 -27.76
CA TYR A 811 -34.74 1.51 -26.68
C TYR A 811 -34.04 0.24 -27.19
N LEU A 812 -34.58 -0.41 -28.24
CA LEU A 812 -33.90 -1.54 -28.91
C LEU A 812 -32.57 -1.10 -29.54
N GLN A 813 -32.57 0.06 -30.20
CA GLN A 813 -31.37 0.65 -30.79
C GLN A 813 -30.33 0.97 -29.71
N SER A 814 -30.73 1.52 -28.56
CA SER A 814 -29.83 1.77 -27.43
C SER A 814 -29.15 0.49 -26.90
N MET A 815 -29.92 -0.60 -26.70
CA MET A 815 -29.33 -1.89 -26.26
C MET A 815 -28.37 -2.47 -27.30
N LEU A 816 -28.71 -2.39 -28.60
CA LEU A 816 -27.81 -2.83 -29.67
C LEU A 816 -26.56 -1.95 -29.76
N GLN A 817 -26.67 -0.65 -29.53
CA GLN A 817 -25.53 0.27 -29.51
C GLN A 817 -24.54 -0.09 -28.40
N GLN A 818 -25.03 -0.40 -27.19
CA GLN A 818 -24.21 -0.87 -26.08
C GLN A 818 -23.52 -2.21 -26.40
N ALA A 819 -24.24 -3.16 -27.01
CA ALA A 819 -23.67 -4.43 -27.43
C ALA A 819 -22.60 -4.27 -28.52
N ILE A 820 -22.82 -3.40 -29.52
CA ILE A 820 -21.85 -3.09 -30.58
C ILE A 820 -20.59 -2.43 -29.99
N LYS A 821 -20.77 -1.51 -29.03
CA LYS A 821 -19.65 -0.88 -28.33
C LYS A 821 -18.79 -1.93 -27.62
N ARG A 822 -19.39 -2.79 -26.78
CA ARG A 822 -18.65 -3.86 -26.08
C ARG A 822 -17.89 -4.78 -27.04
N VAL A 823 -18.50 -5.20 -28.14
CA VAL A 823 -17.81 -6.06 -29.13
C VAL A 823 -16.65 -5.31 -29.79
N SER A 824 -16.82 -4.02 -30.10
CA SER A 824 -15.76 -3.20 -30.70
C SER A 824 -14.60 -2.97 -29.73
N ASP A 825 -14.89 -2.68 -28.47
CA ASP A 825 -13.89 -2.46 -27.42
C ASP A 825 -13.09 -3.74 -27.14
N LEU A 826 -13.77 -4.90 -27.07
CA LEU A 826 -13.10 -6.20 -26.92
C LEU A 826 -12.24 -6.54 -28.14
N GLN A 827 -12.68 -6.22 -29.37
CA GLN A 827 -11.86 -6.40 -30.57
C GLN A 827 -10.63 -5.48 -30.58
N PHE A 828 -10.74 -4.27 -30.05
CA PHE A 828 -9.60 -3.38 -29.88
C PHE A 828 -8.60 -3.90 -28.85
N GLN A 829 -9.08 -4.50 -27.75
CA GLN A 829 -8.22 -5.20 -26.77
C GLN A 829 -7.54 -6.43 -27.39
N MET A 830 -8.24 -7.16 -28.26
CA MET A 830 -7.68 -8.29 -29.02
C MET A 830 -6.56 -7.88 -29.97
N ASP A 831 -6.52 -6.63 -30.43
CA ASP A 831 -5.53 -6.14 -31.40
C ASP A 831 -4.24 -5.60 -30.74
N GLN A 832 -4.15 -5.64 -29.41
CA GLN A 832 -2.95 -5.24 -28.66
C GLN A 832 -1.78 -6.22 -28.88
N PRO A 833 -0.52 -5.75 -28.92
CA PRO A 833 0.64 -6.58 -29.25
C PRO A 833 0.96 -7.65 -28.20
N GLU A 834 0.52 -7.47 -26.95
CA GLU A 834 0.76 -8.39 -25.84
C GLU A 834 -0.21 -9.58 -25.83
N VAL A 835 -1.22 -9.60 -26.71
CA VAL A 835 -2.21 -10.67 -26.80
C VAL A 835 -1.79 -11.73 -27.82
N ASP A 836 -1.87 -13.01 -27.44
CA ASP A 836 -1.55 -14.14 -28.32
C ASP A 836 -2.58 -14.27 -29.45
N GLN A 837 -2.23 -13.71 -30.61
CA GLN A 837 -3.09 -13.66 -31.78
C GLN A 837 -3.48 -15.05 -32.30
N ASP A 838 -2.58 -16.03 -32.23
CA ASP A 838 -2.80 -17.37 -32.79
C ASP A 838 -3.91 -18.10 -32.03
N ARG A 839 -3.96 -17.93 -30.70
CA ARG A 839 -5.01 -18.51 -29.84
C ARG A 839 -6.37 -17.87 -30.06
N ILE A 840 -6.41 -16.55 -30.28
CA ILE A 840 -7.67 -15.79 -30.33
C ILE A 840 -8.24 -15.59 -31.74
N GLN A 841 -7.47 -15.86 -32.80
CA GLN A 841 -7.82 -15.53 -34.18
C GLN A 841 -9.21 -16.03 -34.62
N ARG A 842 -9.56 -17.27 -34.26
CA ARG A 842 -10.88 -17.84 -34.59
C ARG A 842 -12.02 -17.07 -33.91
N HIS A 843 -11.83 -16.67 -32.66
CA HIS A 843 -12.81 -15.91 -31.89
C HIS A 843 -12.91 -14.47 -32.40
N ARG A 844 -11.80 -13.88 -32.83
CA ARG A 844 -11.74 -12.54 -33.44
C ARG A 844 -12.63 -12.46 -34.68
N VAL A 845 -12.55 -13.47 -35.56
CA VAL A 845 -13.41 -13.58 -36.77
C VAL A 845 -14.88 -13.73 -36.38
N MET A 846 -15.20 -14.61 -35.43
CA MET A 846 -16.58 -14.80 -34.95
C MET A 846 -17.19 -13.52 -34.35
N LEU A 847 -16.40 -12.75 -33.59
CA LEU A 847 -16.82 -11.45 -33.07
C LEU A 847 -17.03 -10.42 -34.18
N GLY A 848 -16.20 -10.45 -35.23
CA GLY A 848 -16.38 -9.60 -36.42
C GLY A 848 -17.71 -9.89 -37.14
N ASP A 849 -18.02 -11.17 -37.35
CA ASP A 849 -19.29 -11.60 -37.94
C ASP A 849 -20.49 -11.18 -37.06
N LEU A 850 -20.36 -11.33 -35.74
CA LEU A 850 -21.36 -10.89 -34.78
C LEU A 850 -21.59 -9.37 -34.85
N ARG A 851 -20.51 -8.58 -34.91
CA ARG A 851 -20.58 -7.11 -35.03
C ARG A 851 -21.32 -6.69 -36.29
N ILE A 852 -21.01 -7.32 -37.41
CA ILE A 852 -21.69 -7.07 -38.70
C ILE A 852 -23.18 -7.40 -38.58
N ALA A 853 -23.53 -8.53 -37.96
CA ALA A 853 -24.93 -8.90 -37.72
C ALA A 853 -25.66 -7.91 -36.81
N MET A 854 -25.00 -7.42 -35.74
CA MET A 854 -25.57 -6.41 -34.84
C MET A 854 -25.79 -5.06 -35.55
N LEU A 855 -24.83 -4.61 -36.38
CA LEU A 855 -24.97 -3.37 -37.16
C LEU A 855 -26.13 -3.46 -38.17
N LYS A 856 -26.32 -4.63 -38.81
CA LYS A 856 -27.48 -4.88 -39.68
C LYS A 856 -28.80 -4.82 -38.90
N ALA A 857 -28.86 -5.43 -37.71
CA ALA A 857 -30.04 -5.37 -36.85
C ALA A 857 -30.31 -3.96 -36.30
N PHE A 858 -29.27 -3.16 -36.03
CA PHE A 858 -29.38 -1.77 -35.57
C PHE A 858 -29.99 -0.86 -36.65
N ASN A 859 -29.55 -1.02 -37.90
CA ASN A 859 -30.06 -0.24 -39.04
C ASN A 859 -31.46 -0.69 -39.48
N SER A 860 -31.74 -2.00 -39.46
CA SER A 860 -33.02 -2.59 -39.86
C SER A 860 -33.42 -3.75 -38.93
N PRO A 861 -34.16 -3.48 -37.84
CA PRO A 861 -34.53 -4.51 -36.86
C PRO A 861 -35.71 -5.36 -37.38
N THR A 862 -35.43 -6.29 -38.30
CA THR A 862 -36.40 -7.29 -38.73
C THR A 862 -36.34 -8.52 -37.82
N THR A 863 -37.47 -9.23 -37.67
CA THR A 863 -37.54 -10.48 -36.89
C THR A 863 -36.50 -11.51 -37.35
N VAL A 864 -36.21 -11.55 -38.66
CA VAL A 864 -35.21 -12.46 -39.24
C VAL A 864 -33.80 -12.10 -38.79
N GLU A 865 -33.42 -10.82 -38.81
CA GLU A 865 -32.09 -10.39 -38.34
C GLU A 865 -31.93 -10.57 -36.82
N ILE A 866 -32.99 -10.36 -36.04
CA ILE A 866 -32.99 -10.62 -34.59
C ILE A 866 -32.84 -12.13 -34.29
N ILE A 867 -33.52 -13.02 -35.04
CA ILE A 867 -33.37 -14.47 -34.88
C ILE A 867 -31.95 -14.94 -35.26
N LYS A 868 -31.31 -14.33 -36.27
CA LYS A 868 -29.92 -14.65 -36.64
C LYS A 868 -28.94 -14.39 -35.49
N LEU A 869 -29.15 -13.31 -34.73
CA LEU A 869 -28.36 -12.99 -33.54
C LEU A 869 -28.53 -14.05 -32.41
N MET A 870 -29.69 -14.72 -32.31
CA MET A 870 -29.92 -15.80 -31.33
C MET A 870 -29.09 -17.04 -31.66
N GLY A 871 -28.84 -17.27 -32.96
CA GLY A 871 -27.91 -18.29 -33.44
C GLY A 871 -26.49 -18.11 -32.89
N SER A 872 -26.09 -16.90 -32.52
CA SER A 872 -24.77 -16.61 -31.94
C SER A 872 -24.64 -17.11 -30.49
N ILE A 873 -25.71 -17.11 -29.69
CA ILE A 873 -25.69 -17.71 -28.33
C ILE A 873 -25.46 -19.22 -28.41
N VAL A 874 -26.18 -19.90 -29.31
CA VAL A 874 -26.07 -21.36 -29.47
C VAL A 874 -24.70 -21.78 -30.01
N LYS A 875 -24.10 -20.94 -30.87
CA LYS A 875 -22.76 -21.15 -31.45
C LYS A 875 -21.62 -20.66 -30.57
N PHE A 876 -21.89 -19.99 -29.44
CA PHE A 876 -20.87 -19.45 -28.55
C PHE A 876 -19.96 -20.57 -28.03
N VAL A 877 -18.65 -20.36 -28.10
CA VAL A 877 -17.61 -21.25 -27.58
C VAL A 877 -16.70 -20.38 -26.71
N PRO A 878 -16.44 -20.76 -25.44
CA PRO A 878 -15.49 -20.04 -24.60
C PRO A 878 -14.07 -20.02 -25.20
N MET A 879 -13.25 -19.06 -24.80
CA MET A 879 -11.84 -18.98 -25.22
C MET A 879 -10.96 -19.89 -24.34
N GLU A 880 -9.80 -20.33 -24.84
CA GLU A 880 -8.86 -21.15 -24.05
C GLU A 880 -7.99 -20.22 -23.19
N ILE A 881 -7.91 -20.48 -21.88
CA ILE A 881 -6.97 -19.81 -20.98
C ILE A 881 -5.86 -20.80 -20.61
N ASP A 882 -4.63 -20.32 -20.60
CA ASP A 882 -3.49 -21.13 -20.19
C ASP A 882 -3.19 -20.81 -18.72
N VAL A 883 -3.71 -21.65 -17.83
CA VAL A 883 -3.61 -21.45 -16.38
C VAL A 883 -2.20 -21.78 -15.86
N ARG A 884 -1.40 -22.54 -16.62
CA ARG A 884 -0.07 -23.04 -16.17
C ARG A 884 0.93 -21.93 -15.91
N HIS A 885 0.85 -20.85 -16.69
CA HIS A 885 1.78 -19.73 -16.62
C HIS A 885 1.23 -18.50 -15.87
N LEU A 886 0.04 -18.60 -15.26
CA LEU A 886 -0.56 -17.48 -14.55
C LEU A 886 0.00 -17.36 -13.12
N ARG A 887 0.85 -16.34 -12.89
CA ARG A 887 1.33 -15.96 -11.55
C ARG A 887 0.33 -15.01 -10.88
N LEU A 888 -0.75 -15.58 -10.32
CA LEU A 888 -1.83 -14.78 -9.75
C LEU A 888 -1.61 -14.43 -8.28
N HIS A 889 -1.93 -13.18 -7.92
CA HIS A 889 -2.15 -12.78 -6.53
C HIS A 889 -3.61 -12.42 -6.33
N ARG A 890 -4.26 -13.05 -5.35
CA ARG A 890 -5.65 -12.74 -5.00
C ARG A 890 -5.68 -11.52 -4.09
N ILE A 891 -6.47 -10.52 -4.48
CA ILE A 891 -6.80 -9.41 -3.60
C ILE A 891 -7.76 -9.93 -2.53
N SER A 892 -7.39 -9.77 -1.27
CA SER A 892 -8.22 -10.18 -0.14
C SER A 892 -7.98 -9.27 1.05
N ALA A 893 -8.95 -9.19 1.95
CA ALA A 893 -8.81 -8.43 3.17
C ALA A 893 -9.46 -9.16 4.35
N GLU A 894 -8.92 -8.92 5.54
CA GLU A 894 -9.43 -9.42 6.81
C GLU A 894 -9.74 -8.23 7.73
N ILE A 895 -10.97 -8.17 8.25
CA ILE A 895 -11.39 -7.16 9.20
C ILE A 895 -11.02 -7.66 10.60
N THR A 896 -10.09 -6.98 11.27
CA THR A 896 -9.67 -7.27 12.64
C THR A 896 -10.53 -6.53 13.66
N ARG A 897 -11.04 -5.35 13.33
CA ARG A 897 -12.06 -4.60 14.10
C ARG A 897 -13.09 -3.98 13.15
N PRO A 898 -14.39 -3.89 13.53
CA PRO A 898 -14.96 -4.28 14.81
C PRO A 898 -15.10 -5.80 14.97
N ILE A 899 -15.04 -6.29 16.20
CA ILE A 899 -15.28 -7.70 16.55
C ILE A 899 -16.78 -7.90 16.81
N MET A 900 -17.32 -9.05 16.44
CA MET A 900 -18.73 -9.39 16.68
C MET A 900 -19.06 -9.36 18.18
N ASN A 901 -19.98 -8.47 18.58
CA ASN A 901 -20.35 -8.19 19.98
C ASN A 901 -21.81 -8.60 20.28
N ARG A 902 -22.21 -9.81 19.91
CA ARG A 902 -23.60 -10.27 20.05
C ARG A 902 -24.07 -10.30 21.50
N ASP A 903 -23.20 -10.70 22.41
CA ASP A 903 -23.53 -10.91 23.82
C ASP A 903 -23.59 -9.59 24.61
N VAL A 904 -22.80 -8.59 24.18
CA VAL A 904 -22.78 -7.24 24.76
C VAL A 904 -22.86 -6.19 23.63
N PRO A 905 -24.07 -5.92 23.11
CA PRO A 905 -24.28 -4.90 22.10
C PRO A 905 -23.85 -3.52 22.59
N LEU A 906 -23.34 -2.68 21.68
CA LEU A 906 -22.94 -1.31 22.02
C LEU A 906 -24.18 -0.48 22.34
N GLU A 907 -24.26 0.07 23.54
CA GLU A 907 -25.32 1.03 23.89
C GLU A 907 -25.00 2.42 23.32
N VAL A 908 -25.86 2.92 22.42
CA VAL A 908 -25.69 4.23 21.79
C VAL A 908 -26.80 5.19 22.20
N HIS A 909 -26.43 6.46 22.35
CA HIS A 909 -27.39 7.55 22.55
C HIS A 909 -28.16 7.80 21.25
N SER A 910 -29.42 8.21 21.32
CA SER A 910 -30.25 8.31 20.11
C SER A 910 -30.00 9.52 19.22
N THR A 911 -29.30 10.52 19.75
CA THR A 911 -29.17 11.85 19.13
C THR A 911 -27.77 12.14 18.63
N PHE A 912 -26.76 11.45 19.18
CA PHE A 912 -25.36 11.73 18.87
C PHE A 912 -24.77 10.63 17.98
N PRO A 913 -23.90 10.99 17.03
CA PRO A 913 -23.14 10.00 16.30
C PRO A 913 -22.23 9.22 17.25
N PHE A 914 -21.90 8.00 16.86
CA PHE A 914 -20.90 7.19 17.54
C PHE A 914 -19.86 6.72 16.53
N MET A 915 -18.63 6.55 16.99
CA MET A 915 -17.52 6.10 16.17
C MET A 915 -17.37 4.59 16.29
N VAL A 916 -17.26 3.91 15.15
CA VAL A 916 -16.88 2.50 15.09
C VAL A 916 -15.49 2.40 14.50
N PRO A 917 -14.47 1.96 15.27
CA PRO A 917 -13.14 1.71 14.72
C PRO A 917 -13.20 0.52 13.78
N VAL A 918 -12.65 0.70 12.58
CA VAL A 918 -12.50 -0.32 11.56
C VAL A 918 -11.02 -0.51 11.30
N GLU A 919 -10.53 -1.69 11.66
CA GLU A 919 -9.16 -2.10 11.41
C GLU A 919 -9.15 -3.37 10.57
N GLY A 920 -8.15 -3.51 9.71
CA GLY A 920 -8.02 -4.71 8.89
C GLY A 920 -6.71 -4.80 8.14
N ILE A 921 -6.39 -6.00 7.66
CA ILE A 921 -5.22 -6.27 6.81
C ILE A 921 -5.72 -6.51 5.39
N ILE A 922 -5.11 -5.83 4.42
CA ILE A 922 -5.44 -5.90 3.01
C ILE A 922 -4.24 -6.46 2.26
N HIS A 923 -4.38 -7.66 1.71
CA HIS A 923 -3.31 -8.39 1.06
C HIS A 923 -3.28 -8.15 -0.45
N HIS A 924 -2.06 -8.04 -0.98
CA HIS A 924 -1.74 -8.02 -2.41
C HIS A 924 -2.51 -6.95 -3.20
N VAL A 925 -2.45 -5.70 -2.78
CA VAL A 925 -3.07 -4.57 -3.48
C VAL A 925 -2.01 -3.68 -4.11
N ARG A 926 -2.26 -3.17 -5.33
CA ARG A 926 -1.37 -2.22 -6.02
C ARG A 926 -1.41 -0.84 -5.38
N ASP A 927 -2.63 -0.37 -5.12
CA ASP A 927 -2.93 0.95 -4.58
C ASP A 927 -4.17 0.92 -3.68
N THR A 928 -4.17 1.76 -2.65
CA THR A 928 -5.29 1.90 -1.71
C THR A 928 -6.45 2.72 -2.30
N GLN A 929 -6.30 3.23 -3.53
CA GLN A 929 -7.34 3.99 -4.22
C GLN A 929 -8.56 3.12 -4.49
N GLY A 930 -9.73 3.63 -4.11
CA GLY A 930 -11.00 2.92 -4.29
C GLY A 930 -11.29 1.84 -3.25
N VAL A 931 -10.42 1.60 -2.26
CA VAL A 931 -10.78 0.77 -1.11
C VAL A 931 -11.78 1.53 -0.24
N ALA A 932 -12.89 0.88 0.11
CA ALA A 932 -13.94 1.45 0.94
C ALA A 932 -14.36 0.47 2.03
N VAL A 933 -14.85 1.01 3.15
CA VAL A 933 -15.62 0.25 4.13
C VAL A 933 -17.10 0.38 3.77
N GLN A 934 -17.69 -0.73 3.35
CA GLN A 934 -19.13 -0.85 3.14
C GLN A 934 -19.81 -1.16 4.48
N VAL A 935 -20.78 -0.33 4.88
CA VAL A 935 -21.65 -0.56 6.02
C VAL A 935 -23.06 -0.85 5.51
N THR A 936 -23.55 -2.07 5.75
CA THR A 936 -24.93 -2.45 5.48
C THR A 936 -25.75 -2.29 6.76
N PHE A 937 -26.73 -1.39 6.69
CA PHE A 937 -27.69 -1.06 7.74
C PHE A 937 -28.95 -1.95 7.64
N PRO A 938 -29.78 -1.97 8.69
CA PRO A 938 -31.09 -2.64 8.65
C PRO A 938 -31.92 -2.20 7.46
N GLY A 939 -32.64 -3.15 6.84
CA GLY A 939 -33.40 -2.90 5.62
C GLY A 939 -32.56 -2.93 4.33
N ASN A 940 -31.31 -3.42 4.40
CA ASN A 940 -30.36 -3.51 3.28
C ASN A 940 -29.97 -2.15 2.69
N VAL A 941 -29.98 -1.09 3.51
CA VAL A 941 -29.42 0.21 3.12
C VAL A 941 -27.90 0.12 3.21
N VAL A 942 -27.20 0.42 2.12
CA VAL A 942 -25.74 0.28 2.05
C VAL A 942 -25.10 1.67 1.95
N ARG A 943 -24.07 1.94 2.75
CA ARG A 943 -23.23 3.15 2.62
C ARG A 943 -21.77 2.76 2.49
N TYR A 944 -21.01 3.54 1.74
CA TYR A 944 -19.58 3.34 1.53
C TYR A 944 -18.80 4.49 2.14
N TYR A 945 -17.77 4.17 2.91
CA TYR A 945 -16.87 5.12 3.55
C TYR A 945 -15.46 4.89 2.99
N TYR A 946 -14.87 5.92 2.40
CA TYR A 946 -13.53 5.84 1.80
C TYR A 946 -12.50 6.37 2.80
N PRO A 947 -11.59 5.52 3.32
CA PRO A 947 -10.57 5.98 4.25
C PRO A 947 -9.55 6.91 3.55
N PRO A 948 -9.06 7.96 4.22
CA PRO A 948 -7.91 8.75 3.79
C PRO A 948 -6.67 7.89 3.51
N LYS A 949 -5.74 8.39 2.68
CA LYS A 949 -4.52 7.65 2.33
C LYS A 949 -3.65 7.34 3.56
N ASP A 950 -3.61 8.24 4.54
CA ASP A 950 -2.76 8.13 5.72
C ASP A 950 -3.26 7.05 6.71
N HIS A 951 -4.49 6.57 6.53
CA HIS A 951 -5.07 5.47 7.33
C HIS A 951 -4.53 4.09 6.88
N PHE A 952 -3.76 4.03 5.79
CA PHE A 952 -3.16 2.82 5.28
C PHE A 952 -1.65 2.82 5.55
N THR A 953 -1.20 1.91 6.42
CA THR A 953 0.21 1.70 6.71
C THR A 953 0.71 0.46 5.96
N VAL A 954 1.88 0.54 5.32
CA VAL A 954 2.47 -0.61 4.64
C VAL A 954 2.99 -1.57 5.70
N ILE A 955 2.59 -2.84 5.61
CA ILE A 955 3.25 -3.91 6.37
C ILE A 955 4.41 -4.38 5.50
N GLU A 956 5.64 -4.09 5.89
CA GLU A 956 6.81 -4.73 5.29
C GLU A 956 6.74 -6.21 5.68
N ASP A 957 6.54 -7.09 4.69
CA ASP A 957 6.59 -8.53 4.92
C ASP A 957 8.05 -8.89 5.25
N ASP A 958 8.38 -8.95 6.55
CA ASP A 958 9.54 -9.66 7.10
C ASP A 958 9.38 -11.15 6.78
N VAL A 959 9.85 -11.56 5.61
CA VAL A 959 10.17 -12.95 5.32
C VAL A 959 11.50 -12.94 4.59
N ASP A 960 12.47 -13.64 5.17
CA ASP A 960 13.74 -14.05 4.57
C ASP A 960 13.62 -14.21 3.05
N ARG A 961 13.91 -13.16 2.28
CA ARG A 961 14.10 -13.27 0.85
C ARG A 961 15.54 -13.70 0.67
N ASP A 962 15.74 -14.99 0.42
CA ASP A 962 17.01 -15.49 -0.08
C ASP A 962 17.45 -14.59 -1.26
N ASP A 963 18.66 -14.05 -1.17
CA ASP A 963 19.23 -13.09 -2.14
C ASP A 963 19.21 -13.61 -3.60
N ASP A 964 18.99 -14.92 -3.81
CA ASP A 964 18.93 -15.57 -5.12
C ASP A 964 17.64 -15.27 -5.92
N ASP A 965 16.54 -14.84 -5.28
CA ASP A 965 15.29 -14.50 -6.00
C ASP A 965 15.25 -13.04 -6.51
N LEU A 966 16.13 -12.16 -6.01
CA LEU A 966 16.20 -10.75 -6.42
C LEU A 966 16.74 -10.57 -7.86
N GLU A 967 17.54 -11.51 -8.38
CA GLU A 967 18.07 -11.40 -9.75
C GLU A 967 17.02 -11.72 -10.82
N ASN A 968 15.95 -12.47 -10.49
CA ASN A 968 14.90 -12.83 -11.44
C ASN A 968 13.75 -11.81 -11.51
N GLU A 969 13.57 -10.95 -10.50
CA GLU A 969 12.54 -9.88 -10.52
C GLU A 969 12.96 -8.64 -11.32
N ILE A 970 14.25 -8.50 -11.66
CA ILE A 970 14.76 -7.34 -12.44
C ILE A 970 14.35 -7.41 -13.93
N MET A 971 13.74 -8.52 -14.38
CA MET A 971 13.41 -8.76 -15.79
C MET A 971 11.91 -8.73 -16.15
N ASP A 972 10.99 -8.55 -15.20
CA ASP A 972 9.54 -8.50 -15.48
C ASP A 972 8.92 -7.20 -14.92
N ASP A 973 8.27 -6.40 -15.78
CA ASP A 973 7.58 -5.13 -15.50
C ASP A 973 6.35 -5.24 -14.54
N LEU A 974 6.31 -6.23 -13.63
CA LEU A 974 5.22 -6.38 -12.66
C LEU A 974 5.41 -5.42 -11.47
N VAL A 975 4.61 -4.35 -11.45
CA VAL A 975 4.43 -3.48 -10.27
C VAL A 975 4.21 -4.34 -9.00
N PRO A 976 5.04 -4.18 -7.95
CA PRO A 976 4.99 -5.05 -6.77
C PRO A 976 3.67 -4.90 -6.02
N SER A 977 3.02 -6.02 -5.71
CA SER A 977 1.85 -6.05 -4.82
C SER A 977 2.28 -5.79 -3.38
N ARG A 978 1.53 -4.99 -2.62
CA ARG A 978 1.83 -4.70 -1.21
C ARG A 978 0.72 -5.15 -0.27
N THR A 979 1.07 -5.40 0.98
CA THR A 979 0.12 -5.65 2.08
C THR A 979 -0.02 -4.36 2.90
N TYR A 980 -1.25 -3.96 3.17
CA TYR A 980 -1.56 -2.75 3.93
C TYR A 980 -2.35 -3.07 5.20
N ARG A 981 -2.05 -2.36 6.28
CA ARG A 981 -2.89 -2.28 7.46
C ARG A 981 -3.76 -1.03 7.36
N LEU A 982 -5.07 -1.23 7.36
CA LEU A 982 -6.06 -0.17 7.44
C LEU A 982 -6.40 0.10 8.91
N ARG A 983 -6.34 1.35 9.34
CA ARG A 983 -6.89 1.83 10.61
C ARG A 983 -7.69 3.09 10.37
N THR A 984 -9.01 2.98 10.49
CA THR A 984 -9.92 4.12 10.30
C THR A 984 -11.04 4.07 11.31
N SER A 985 -11.70 5.19 11.57
CA SER A 985 -12.94 5.20 12.36
C SER A 985 -14.09 5.72 11.51
N ILE A 986 -15.26 5.08 11.64
CA ILE A 986 -16.46 5.44 10.88
C ILE A 986 -17.47 6.08 11.82
N GLU A 987 -17.90 7.28 11.46
CA GLU A 987 -18.97 7.98 12.15
C GLU A 987 -20.34 7.47 11.68
N ILE A 988 -21.15 7.00 12.63
CA ILE A 988 -22.48 6.45 12.36
C ILE A 988 -23.54 7.20 13.18
N PHE A 989 -24.54 7.72 12.49
CA PHE A 989 -25.72 8.34 13.10
C PHE A 989 -26.80 7.29 13.37
N PRO A 990 -27.24 7.12 14.63
CA PRO A 990 -28.33 6.23 14.99
C PRO A 990 -29.65 6.62 14.31
N ASP A 991 -30.36 5.66 13.71
CA ASP A 991 -31.69 5.89 13.15
C ASP A 991 -32.76 5.81 14.27
N ALA A 992 -33.80 6.64 14.16
CA ALA A 992 -34.95 6.59 15.04
C ALA A 992 -35.66 5.23 15.01
N ALA A 993 -35.54 4.47 13.91
CA ALA A 993 -36.11 3.13 13.74
C ALA A 993 -35.34 2.01 14.47
N TRP A 994 -34.16 2.28 15.04
CA TRP A 994 -33.38 1.25 15.76
C TRP A 994 -34.01 0.92 17.12
N GLY A 995 -34.16 -0.38 17.38
CA GLY A 995 -34.88 -0.89 18.55
C GLY A 995 -34.12 -0.67 19.87
N THR A 996 -34.87 -0.44 20.95
CA THR A 996 -34.37 -0.40 22.34
C THR A 996 -34.36 -1.78 23.01
N VAL A 997 -35.11 -2.74 22.46
CA VAL A 997 -35.28 -4.10 23.02
C VAL A 997 -34.54 -5.17 22.22
N THR A 998 -34.48 -5.02 20.89
CA THR A 998 -33.76 -5.93 19.99
C THR A 998 -32.54 -5.21 19.41
N PRO A 999 -31.32 -5.73 19.63
CA PRO A 999 -30.11 -5.15 19.05
C PRO A 999 -30.19 -5.11 17.52
N THR A 1000 -29.76 -3.99 16.97
CA THR A 1000 -29.71 -3.71 15.55
C THR A 1000 -28.37 -4.20 14.99
N ASP A 1001 -28.38 -4.96 13.89
CA ASP A 1001 -27.16 -5.46 13.26
C ASP A 1001 -26.65 -4.51 12.17
N LEU A 1002 -25.38 -4.13 12.29
CA LEU A 1002 -24.61 -3.41 11.30
C LEU A 1002 -23.57 -4.35 10.70
N ARG A 1003 -23.50 -4.45 9.38
CA ARG A 1003 -22.56 -5.36 8.71
C ARG A 1003 -21.49 -4.58 7.97
N PHE A 1004 -20.24 -4.82 8.35
CA PHE A 1004 -19.04 -4.19 7.79
C PHE A 1004 -18.37 -5.13 6.78
N THR A 1005 -18.08 -4.63 5.60
CA THR A 1005 -17.34 -5.35 4.55
C THR A 1005 -16.33 -4.41 3.92
N LEU A 1006 -15.09 -4.86 3.69
CA LEU A 1006 -14.13 -4.11 2.88
C LEU A 1006 -14.40 -4.38 1.41
N THR A 1007 -14.50 -3.32 0.63
CA THR A 1007 -14.73 -3.38 -0.81
C THR A 1007 -13.66 -2.59 -1.57
N ARG A 1008 -13.53 -2.91 -2.85
CA ARG A 1008 -12.66 -2.17 -3.78
C ARG A 1008 -13.45 -1.73 -5.00
N ALA A 1009 -13.35 -0.46 -5.34
CA ALA A 1009 -13.96 0.10 -6.53
C ALA A 1009 -13.23 -0.34 -7.81
N PHE A 1010 -13.99 -0.54 -8.88
CA PHE A 1010 -13.48 -0.79 -10.22
C PHE A 1010 -14.37 -0.15 -11.27
N GLN A 1011 -13.81 0.04 -12.47
CA GLN A 1011 -14.51 0.63 -13.60
C GLN A 1011 -15.11 -0.46 -14.50
N PRO A 1012 -16.44 -0.55 -14.67
CA PRO A 1012 -17.05 -1.49 -15.61
C PRO A 1012 -16.89 -1.05 -17.06
N ASP A 1013 -16.91 -2.00 -18.01
CA ASP A 1013 -16.79 -1.75 -19.45
C ASP A 1013 -17.84 -0.76 -19.96
N LEU A 1014 -19.09 -0.92 -19.50
CA LEU A 1014 -20.23 -0.08 -19.84
C LEU A 1014 -20.87 0.49 -18.57
N VAL A 1015 -20.32 1.62 -18.11
CA VAL A 1015 -20.77 2.38 -16.93
C VAL A 1015 -22.28 2.61 -16.94
N GLY A 1016 -22.93 2.32 -15.82
CA GLY A 1016 -24.37 2.42 -15.63
C GLY A 1016 -25.21 1.33 -16.30
N HIS A 1017 -24.79 0.79 -17.45
CA HIS A 1017 -25.54 -0.27 -18.14
C HIS A 1017 -25.41 -1.63 -17.44
N ASP A 1018 -24.18 -2.05 -17.16
CA ASP A 1018 -23.94 -3.36 -16.52
C ASP A 1018 -24.47 -3.38 -15.09
N GLU A 1019 -24.36 -2.25 -14.41
CA GLU A 1019 -24.90 -2.06 -13.06
C GLU A 1019 -26.43 -2.17 -13.06
N PHE A 1020 -27.09 -1.55 -14.06
CA PHE A 1020 -28.54 -1.66 -14.24
C PHE A 1020 -28.98 -3.12 -14.45
N ILE A 1021 -28.27 -3.89 -15.30
CA ILE A 1021 -28.59 -5.30 -15.53
C ILE A 1021 -28.48 -6.11 -14.24
N CYS A 1022 -27.39 -5.91 -13.48
CA CYS A 1022 -27.17 -6.61 -12.22
C CYS A 1022 -28.26 -6.28 -11.19
N ARG A 1023 -28.60 -4.99 -11.01
CA ARG A 1023 -29.68 -4.56 -10.11
C ARG A 1023 -31.04 -5.15 -10.50
N PHE A 1024 -31.34 -5.15 -11.79
CA PHE A 1024 -32.61 -5.69 -12.29
C PHE A 1024 -32.76 -7.18 -11.97
N ALA A 1025 -31.68 -7.96 -12.07
CA ALA A 1025 -31.69 -9.37 -11.70
C ALA A 1025 -31.87 -9.60 -10.19
N GLU A 1026 -31.28 -8.73 -9.36
CA GLU A 1026 -31.45 -8.77 -7.90
C GLU A 1026 -32.89 -8.50 -7.48
N GLU A 1027 -33.53 -7.52 -8.10
CA GLU A 1027 -34.93 -7.19 -7.82
C GLU A 1027 -35.86 -8.38 -8.15
N ILE A 1028 -35.66 -9.04 -9.30
CA ILE A 1028 -36.40 -10.25 -9.67
C ILE A 1028 -36.18 -11.35 -8.63
N THR A 1029 -34.93 -11.57 -8.21
CA THR A 1029 -34.58 -12.62 -7.25
C THR A 1029 -35.18 -12.32 -5.87
N PHE A 1030 -35.20 -11.05 -5.47
CA PHE A 1030 -35.83 -10.59 -4.23
C PHE A 1030 -37.35 -10.79 -4.24
N GLN A 1031 -38.03 -10.41 -5.33
CA GLN A 1031 -39.47 -10.63 -5.49
C GLN A 1031 -39.81 -12.14 -5.46
N ASN A 1032 -39.02 -12.99 -6.11
CA ASN A 1032 -39.21 -14.44 -6.09
C ASN A 1032 -39.06 -15.01 -4.66
N ARG A 1033 -38.06 -14.55 -3.89
CA ARG A 1033 -37.86 -14.97 -2.48
C ARG A 1033 -39.02 -14.55 -1.59
N GLN A 1034 -39.55 -13.33 -1.77
CA GLN A 1034 -40.73 -12.87 -1.03
C GLN A 1034 -41.99 -13.69 -1.38
N GLN A 1035 -42.21 -14.00 -2.65
CA GLN A 1035 -43.33 -14.83 -3.08
C GLN A 1035 -43.22 -16.27 -2.55
N GLU A 1036 -42.01 -16.83 -2.48
CA GLU A 1036 -41.76 -18.15 -1.90
C GLU A 1036 -41.99 -18.17 -0.39
N GLN A 1037 -41.52 -17.16 0.34
CA GLN A 1037 -41.83 -16.97 1.77
C GLN A 1037 -43.33 -16.80 2.02
N ALA A 1038 -44.04 -16.03 1.19
CA ALA A 1038 -45.49 -15.87 1.28
C ALA A 1038 -46.26 -17.17 1.00
N ARG A 1039 -45.78 -18.01 0.08
CA ARG A 1039 -46.35 -19.34 -0.20
C ARG A 1039 -46.13 -20.33 0.95
N LEU A 1040 -44.96 -20.29 1.58
CA LEU A 1040 -44.66 -21.11 2.76
C LEU A 1040 -45.54 -20.74 3.96
N LEU A 1041 -45.90 -19.46 4.10
CA LEU A 1041 -46.81 -18.97 5.15
C LEU A 1041 -48.29 -19.27 4.86
N GLN A 1042 -48.69 -19.45 3.60
CA GLN A 1042 -50.07 -19.78 3.20
C GLN A 1042 -50.35 -21.30 3.04
N GLY A 1043 -49.33 -22.16 3.08
CA GLY A 1043 -49.46 -23.61 2.84
C GLY A 1043 -50.02 -24.45 4.00
N GLY A 1044 -50.39 -23.85 5.13
CA GLY A 1044 -51.04 -24.53 6.24
C GLY A 1044 -52.54 -24.28 6.25
N VAL A 1045 -53.32 -25.04 5.45
CA VAL A 1045 -54.73 -25.48 5.67
C VAL A 1045 -55.33 -25.97 4.34
N GLY A 1046 -55.58 -27.29 4.26
CA GLY A 1046 -56.72 -27.87 3.51
C GLY A 1046 -56.48 -28.46 2.10
N GLY A 1047 -56.60 -29.80 2.00
CA GLY A 1047 -57.38 -30.44 0.93
C GLY A 1047 -56.63 -31.15 -0.20
N ILE A 1048 -56.64 -32.49 -0.16
CA ILE A 1048 -56.31 -33.40 -1.26
C ILE A 1048 -57.22 -33.14 -2.47
N ARG A 1049 -56.66 -32.86 -3.65
CA ARG A 1049 -57.21 -33.29 -4.95
C ARG A 1049 -56.13 -33.38 -6.03
N SER A 1050 -56.22 -34.47 -6.77
CA SER A 1050 -55.33 -34.97 -7.82
C SER A 1050 -55.21 -34.09 -9.07
N GLY A 1051 -54.03 -34.13 -9.70
CA GLY A 1051 -53.94 -34.17 -11.17
C GLY A 1051 -53.09 -33.10 -11.87
N SER A 1052 -51.96 -33.57 -12.40
CA SER A 1052 -51.23 -33.07 -13.59
C SER A 1052 -50.12 -32.03 -13.44
N SER A 1053 -49.00 -32.39 -14.09
CA SER A 1053 -48.02 -31.52 -14.76
C SER A 1053 -46.83 -31.04 -13.93
N GLY A 1054 -45.74 -31.81 -14.03
CA GLY A 1054 -44.42 -31.42 -13.56
C GLY A 1054 -43.86 -30.26 -14.39
N SER A 1055 -43.59 -29.13 -13.75
CA SER A 1055 -42.78 -28.04 -14.30
C SER A 1055 -42.06 -27.19 -13.23
N ASN A 1056 -42.23 -27.49 -11.93
CA ASN A 1056 -41.74 -26.63 -10.84
C ASN A 1056 -40.61 -27.23 -9.99
N ALA A 1057 -40.13 -28.44 -10.28
CA ALA A 1057 -39.06 -29.08 -9.50
C ALA A 1057 -37.64 -28.59 -9.85
N LEU A 1058 -37.48 -27.79 -10.92
CA LEU A 1058 -36.18 -27.25 -11.35
C LEU A 1058 -35.85 -25.90 -10.70
N ALA A 1059 -36.82 -25.18 -10.12
CA ALA A 1059 -36.58 -23.87 -9.50
C ALA A 1059 -36.04 -23.97 -8.06
N THR A 1060 -36.33 -25.06 -7.34
CA THR A 1060 -35.98 -25.21 -5.92
C THR A 1060 -34.53 -25.63 -5.69
N ASN A 1061 -33.87 -26.29 -6.65
CA ASN A 1061 -32.46 -26.70 -6.52
C ASN A 1061 -31.44 -25.61 -6.92
N LEU A 1062 -31.89 -24.47 -7.47
CA LEU A 1062 -31.03 -23.33 -7.84
C LEU A 1062 -30.90 -22.28 -6.71
N SER A 1063 -31.70 -22.39 -5.64
CA SER A 1063 -31.74 -21.44 -4.53
C SER A 1063 -30.53 -21.55 -3.58
N SER A 1064 -29.97 -22.75 -3.38
CA SER A 1064 -28.86 -22.97 -2.42
C SER A 1064 -27.49 -22.54 -2.97
N THR A 1065 -27.19 -22.79 -4.25
CA THR A 1065 -25.94 -22.37 -4.90
C THR A 1065 -25.95 -20.90 -5.32
N ALA A 1066 -27.12 -20.33 -5.65
CA ALA A 1066 -27.24 -18.90 -5.96
C ALA A 1066 -26.93 -18.01 -4.75
N SER A 1067 -27.26 -18.44 -3.52
CA SER A 1067 -27.10 -17.62 -2.31
C SER A 1067 -25.62 -17.31 -1.95
N PHE A 1068 -24.68 -18.20 -2.30
CA PHE A 1068 -23.26 -18.04 -1.98
C PHE A 1068 -22.48 -17.26 -3.05
N MET A 1069 -22.93 -17.32 -4.31
CA MET A 1069 -22.31 -16.63 -5.45
C MET A 1069 -22.88 -15.22 -5.70
N LEU A 1070 -24.13 -14.96 -5.29
CA LEU A 1070 -24.78 -13.66 -5.51
C LEU A 1070 -24.23 -12.52 -4.63
N SER A 1071 -23.51 -12.82 -3.53
CA SER A 1071 -23.10 -11.79 -2.56
C SER A 1071 -21.84 -11.01 -2.95
N ARG A 1072 -20.93 -11.56 -3.76
CA ARG A 1072 -19.54 -11.05 -3.89
C ARG A 1072 -19.35 -9.75 -4.70
N VAL A 1073 -20.40 -9.22 -5.31
CA VAL A 1073 -20.36 -7.96 -6.11
C VAL A 1073 -21.61 -7.15 -5.78
N ALA A 1074 -21.44 -6.09 -4.98
CA ALA A 1074 -22.52 -5.19 -4.59
C ALA A 1074 -22.66 -4.05 -5.61
N THR A 1075 -23.90 -3.75 -6.02
CA THR A 1075 -24.21 -2.56 -6.84
C THR A 1075 -24.74 -1.46 -5.93
N SER A 1076 -24.46 -0.19 -6.25
CA SER A 1076 -24.80 0.93 -5.37
C SER A 1076 -26.33 1.04 -5.17
N THR A 1077 -26.80 1.08 -3.93
CA THR A 1077 -28.23 1.25 -3.60
C THR A 1077 -28.46 2.66 -3.03
N ASN A 1078 -28.99 3.58 -3.84
CA ASN A 1078 -29.59 4.81 -3.33
C ASN A 1078 -31.11 4.63 -3.29
N SER A 1079 -31.66 4.31 -2.12
CA SER A 1079 -33.05 4.61 -1.80
C SER A 1079 -33.08 6.00 -1.16
N SER A 1080 -33.67 6.99 -1.84
CA SER A 1080 -33.97 8.29 -1.23
C SER A 1080 -35.09 8.12 -0.21
N PRO A 1081 -34.91 8.47 1.07
CA PRO A 1081 -36.03 8.81 1.94
C PRO A 1081 -36.36 10.29 1.72
N SER A 1082 -37.62 10.57 1.45
CA SER A 1082 -38.19 11.91 1.49
C SER A 1082 -38.01 12.54 2.87
N GLY A 1083 -37.37 13.72 2.93
CA GLY A 1083 -37.54 14.71 3.99
C GLY A 1083 -36.58 14.57 5.18
N GLY A 1084 -35.60 15.47 5.24
CA GLY A 1084 -34.73 15.65 6.41
C GLY A 1084 -33.42 16.34 6.00
N SER A 1085 -33.39 17.66 6.12
CA SER A 1085 -32.19 18.48 5.92
C SER A 1085 -31.18 18.22 7.05
N SER A 1086 -30.07 17.57 6.74
CA SER A 1086 -28.83 17.68 7.50
C SER A 1086 -27.65 17.84 6.53
N SER A 1087 -26.91 18.91 6.76
CA SER A 1087 -25.71 19.35 6.07
C SER A 1087 -24.56 18.36 6.30
N GLY A 1088 -24.20 17.63 5.26
CA GLY A 1088 -22.97 16.85 5.16
C GLY A 1088 -22.30 17.18 3.83
N LEU A 1089 -20.98 17.40 3.89
CA LEU A 1089 -20.08 17.83 2.83
C LEU A 1089 -20.41 17.25 1.43
N SER A 1090 -20.35 18.12 0.43
CA SER A 1090 -20.56 17.79 -0.98
C SER A 1090 -19.55 16.74 -1.46
N LEU A 1091 -20.02 15.50 -1.59
CA LEU A 1091 -19.33 14.47 -2.38
C LEU A 1091 -19.12 14.99 -3.81
N SER A 1092 -17.87 14.98 -4.28
CA SER A 1092 -17.53 15.30 -5.67
C SER A 1092 -18.34 14.40 -6.61
N SER A 1093 -18.98 15.00 -7.60
CA SER A 1093 -19.83 14.35 -8.61
C SER A 1093 -19.14 13.23 -9.43
N SER A 1094 -17.83 13.08 -9.30
CA SER A 1094 -17.00 12.06 -9.96
C SER A 1094 -17.03 10.67 -9.31
N GLN A 1095 -17.43 10.53 -8.05
CA GLN A 1095 -17.39 9.23 -7.33
C GLN A 1095 -18.70 8.42 -7.38
N GLN A 1096 -19.76 8.95 -7.99
CA GLN A 1096 -21.11 8.33 -7.95
C GLN A 1096 -21.33 7.17 -8.96
N ASN A 1097 -20.33 6.79 -9.76
CA ASN A 1097 -20.49 5.86 -10.89
C ASN A 1097 -19.55 4.63 -10.88
N GLN A 1098 -18.97 4.25 -9.73
CA GLN A 1098 -18.03 3.13 -9.64
C GLN A 1098 -18.69 1.86 -9.08
N SER A 1099 -18.42 0.72 -9.72
CA SER A 1099 -18.84 -0.61 -9.23
C SER A 1099 -17.88 -1.08 -8.14
N THR A 1100 -18.33 -1.92 -7.20
CA THR A 1100 -17.49 -2.40 -6.10
C THR A 1100 -17.39 -3.92 -6.05
N LEU A 1101 -16.25 -4.42 -5.57
CA LEU A 1101 -15.96 -5.83 -5.32
C LEU A 1101 -15.76 -6.04 -3.83
N GLU A 1102 -16.42 -7.05 -3.25
CA GLU A 1102 -16.15 -7.45 -1.87
C GLU A 1102 -14.79 -8.14 -1.80
N ILE A 1103 -13.88 -7.58 -1.01
CA ILE A 1103 -12.52 -8.13 -0.81
C ILE A 1103 -12.36 -8.80 0.56
N SER A 1104 -13.24 -8.52 1.53
CA SER A 1104 -13.29 -9.21 2.82
C SER A 1104 -14.57 -10.03 3.02
N LYS A 1105 -14.53 -10.94 3.99
CA LYS A 1105 -15.77 -11.45 4.61
C LYS A 1105 -16.44 -10.31 5.39
N SER A 1106 -17.76 -10.37 5.49
CA SER A 1106 -18.52 -9.42 6.29
C SER A 1106 -18.45 -9.72 7.78
N THR A 1107 -18.29 -8.69 8.60
CA THR A 1107 -18.35 -8.77 10.06
C THR A 1107 -19.60 -8.06 10.58
N THR A 1108 -20.34 -8.71 11.49
CA THR A 1108 -21.56 -8.16 12.08
C THR A 1108 -21.28 -7.53 13.44
N TYR A 1109 -21.76 -6.30 13.65
CA TYR A 1109 -21.65 -5.53 14.87
C TYR A 1109 -23.06 -5.14 15.37
N TYR A 1110 -23.33 -5.37 16.64
CA TYR A 1110 -24.64 -5.17 17.25
C TYR A 1110 -24.68 -3.88 18.08
N VAL A 1111 -25.73 -3.09 17.85
CA VAL A 1111 -25.95 -1.80 18.50
C VAL A 1111 -27.34 -1.79 19.15
N SER A 1112 -27.44 -1.30 20.38
CA SER A 1112 -28.69 -1.12 21.11
C SER A 1112 -28.91 0.35 21.43
N ARG A 1113 -30.13 0.84 21.23
CA ARG A 1113 -30.48 2.23 21.57
C ARG A 1113 -30.77 2.36 23.06
N LYS A 1114 -30.09 3.26 23.75
CA LYS A 1114 -30.39 3.59 25.15
C LYS A 1114 -31.78 4.22 25.25
N ALA A 1115 -32.64 3.68 26.13
CA ALA A 1115 -33.97 4.26 26.37
C ALA A 1115 -33.83 5.70 26.88
N PRO A 1116 -34.63 6.66 26.38
CA PRO A 1116 -34.66 7.99 26.97
C PRO A 1116 -35.08 7.86 28.44
N PHE A 1117 -34.33 8.49 29.34
CA PHE A 1117 -34.63 8.54 30.77
C PHE A 1117 -36.02 9.17 30.99
N GLU A 1118 -37.04 8.35 31.21
CA GLU A 1118 -38.29 8.80 31.82
C GLU A 1118 -38.06 8.88 33.33
N GLY A 1119 -37.81 10.09 33.84
CA GLY A 1119 -38.00 10.41 35.26
C GLY A 1119 -36.78 10.96 36.01
N LEU A 1120 -36.56 12.26 35.89
CA LEU A 1120 -36.40 13.14 37.06
C LEU A 1120 -36.72 14.56 36.61
N GLY A 1121 -37.81 15.10 37.15
CA GLY A 1121 -38.18 16.49 36.95
C GLY A 1121 -37.10 17.43 37.46
N THR A 1122 -37.06 18.62 36.86
CA THR A 1122 -36.71 19.88 37.52
C THR A 1122 -35.78 19.75 38.74
N THR A 1123 -34.47 19.88 38.53
CA THR A 1123 -33.55 20.77 39.28
C THR A 1123 -32.11 20.46 38.90
N LEU A 1124 -31.57 21.19 37.92
CA LEU A 1124 -30.35 22.01 37.96
C LEU A 1124 -29.97 22.41 36.53
#